data_AF-F2F8U7-F1
#
_entry.id   AF-F2F8U7-F1
#
_cell.length_a   1.000
_cell.length_b   1.000
_cell.length_c   1.000
_cell.angle_alpha   90.00
_cell.angle_beta   90.00
_cell.angle_gamma   90.00
#
_symmetry.space_group_name_H-M   'P 1'
#
loop_
_entity.id
_entity.type
_entity.pdbx_description
1 polymer ?
#
loop_
_entity_poly.entity_id
_entity_poly.type
_entity_poly.pdbx_seq_one_letter_code
_entity_poly.pdbx_strand_id
1 'polypeptide(L)'
;MKQWLEKLNKKIEILASSERMRFVRIGGGVFWNLTLLAIIFIATTLLFVGGVGAGYFASLTKDEPLRSKEEMREQIFSYEETSELYFANDIYIGKIRTDLDRRETSLANISPSLINAVLATEDEYFREHTGIVPKAVIRGLLQDVSNSSTQTGGSTLTQQLIKNQILTNEVSYERKAKEILLAYRLEHFMTKEEILEAYLNIIPYGRNSSGRNIAGIETAAQGIFGVSASKLNLPQAAYIAGIPQAPFTYTPFTNKGEQKSAEGMQPGIDRMKTVLYRMQEAGYITKKEYDEAIAYDISKDFKGYEIRPEEKYPWLTAELELRSKEIFAKILAEKDGIDPDRLKEEENLNEKYTILADRTIRSGGYRIYSTINKDMYDAMKKVTEEFTLYGQTYKKKGKDPETGEEIEVDVPVQTGSMVIENKTGRILSFVGGRDHEIEQLNHATQAYRSNGSTMKPLLAYAPALDYGVIGAGSPVVDVKFKRSYDNYEPVNYIPTQELGIIPARQAVASSQNLAVLRLYDSILDRRPATYLEKMGFSKLTEGDYVNLSTSIGGITHGATVEENTNAYTTFANNGQFNDAYMIERIEDLDGNIVYEHEAAPVDVFAPETAYMMTDMLRGVMKQGGTATLAKSQLKFSSDFAAKTGTTQDHKDVWLVGYNPNISVGVWLGYDQPRTLYAFNNRYQHPSQRVNRLWANYLNTLYDIDPELVGTKETFKKPEGVVTRSFCGISGLAPSTSCANAGLVTSDLFNKNVFLPSKPDDSFVSSTSVVIDGNTYAALPNTPTEFVQMSGFGLNQAFVDRMLGRLGGDASKLLSFTSGKGVVTGAPFSADSAPPQPVYATLANGSLSWTASSSNDVVGYRVYSVTDQGRSLVRSLKSYEGYRVSVSPGVRYIVVAVDITGLESGYSNEVGEVVETAPPETEDEENVVPGEVIEEPEEPEDLDEIEVDVDPVEPSGE
;
A
#
# COMPACT_ATOMS: atom_id res chain seq x y z
N MET A 1 -40.81 -78.06 -85.95
CA MET A 1 -39.85 -77.50 -84.97
C MET A 1 -38.50 -78.21 -85.00
N LYS A 2 -38.37 -79.53 -84.71
CA LYS A 2 -37.08 -80.25 -84.65
C LYS A 2 -36.18 -80.04 -85.89
N GLN A 3 -36.70 -80.29 -87.10
CA GLN A 3 -36.00 -80.04 -88.38
C GLN A 3 -35.60 -78.57 -88.64
N TRP A 4 -36.25 -77.60 -87.98
CA TRP A 4 -35.89 -76.19 -88.09
C TRP A 4 -34.70 -75.87 -87.17
N LEU A 5 -34.70 -76.40 -85.94
CA LEU A 5 -33.54 -76.35 -85.04
C LEU A 5 -32.32 -77.09 -85.63
N GLU A 6 -32.53 -78.25 -86.26
CA GLU A 6 -31.45 -78.98 -86.97
C GLU A 6 -30.88 -78.15 -88.14
N LYS A 7 -31.74 -77.49 -88.94
CA LYS A 7 -31.29 -76.57 -90.01
C LYS A 7 -30.62 -75.30 -89.46
N LEU A 8 -31.01 -74.83 -88.28
CA LEU A 8 -30.41 -73.67 -87.62
C LEU A 8 -29.01 -74.02 -87.07
N ASN A 9 -28.91 -75.09 -86.27
CA ASN A 9 -27.65 -75.59 -85.74
C ASN A 9 -26.66 -75.93 -86.86
N LYS A 10 -27.09 -76.63 -87.91
CA LYS A 10 -26.22 -76.97 -89.04
C LYS A 10 -25.74 -75.74 -89.82
N LYS A 11 -26.52 -74.65 -89.87
CA LYS A 11 -26.05 -73.35 -90.39
C LYS A 11 -25.06 -72.66 -89.45
N ILE A 12 -25.28 -72.73 -88.14
CA ILE A 12 -24.39 -72.15 -87.11
C ILE A 12 -23.04 -72.90 -87.10
N GLU A 13 -23.05 -74.23 -87.19
CA GLU A 13 -21.85 -75.06 -87.34
C GLU A 13 -21.07 -74.71 -88.62
N ILE A 14 -21.75 -74.61 -89.77
CA ILE A 14 -21.12 -74.23 -91.05
C ILE A 14 -20.53 -72.81 -91.02
N LEU A 15 -21.16 -71.86 -90.29
CA LEU A 15 -20.54 -70.56 -90.02
C LEU A 15 -19.29 -70.71 -89.14
N ALA A 16 -19.42 -71.43 -88.02
CA ALA A 16 -18.36 -71.61 -87.02
C ALA A 16 -17.15 -72.42 -87.53
N SER A 17 -17.33 -73.26 -88.55
CA SER A 17 -16.26 -74.01 -89.23
C SER A 17 -15.62 -73.27 -90.41
N SER A 18 -16.09 -72.07 -90.76
CA SER A 18 -15.50 -71.30 -91.87
C SER A 18 -14.18 -70.64 -91.47
N GLU A 19 -13.20 -70.61 -92.39
CA GLU A 19 -11.87 -70.05 -92.09
C GLU A 19 -11.90 -68.58 -91.69
N ARG A 20 -12.84 -67.79 -92.23
CA ARG A 20 -13.01 -66.38 -91.84
C ARG A 20 -13.50 -66.22 -90.40
N MET A 21 -14.33 -67.13 -89.89
CA MET A 21 -14.73 -67.13 -88.47
C MET A 21 -13.64 -67.63 -87.53
N ARG A 22 -12.63 -68.37 -88.02
CA ARG A 22 -11.45 -68.75 -87.21
C ARG A 22 -10.70 -67.52 -86.69
N PHE A 23 -10.58 -66.48 -87.53
CA PHE A 23 -9.94 -65.22 -87.15
C PHE A 23 -10.78 -64.42 -86.14
N VAL A 24 -12.12 -64.43 -86.27
CA VAL A 24 -13.02 -63.77 -85.30
C VAL A 24 -13.02 -64.49 -83.96
N ARG A 25 -13.01 -65.83 -83.94
CA ARG A 25 -12.99 -66.63 -82.69
C ARG A 25 -11.66 -66.53 -81.96
N ILE A 26 -10.53 -66.53 -82.69
CA ILE A 26 -9.20 -66.32 -82.10
C ILE A 26 -9.02 -64.87 -81.68
N GLY A 27 -9.32 -63.89 -82.54
CA GLY A 27 -9.20 -62.47 -82.23
C GLY A 27 -10.09 -62.04 -81.07
N GLY A 28 -11.34 -62.51 -81.01
CA GLY A 28 -12.25 -62.26 -79.90
C GLY A 28 -11.79 -62.93 -78.59
N GLY A 29 -11.26 -64.15 -78.66
CA GLY A 29 -10.68 -64.84 -77.50
C GLY A 29 -9.39 -64.18 -76.98
N VAL A 30 -8.53 -63.72 -77.89
CA VAL A 30 -7.32 -62.95 -77.55
C VAL A 30 -7.69 -61.59 -76.97
N PHE A 31 -8.64 -60.87 -77.58
CA PHE A 31 -9.15 -59.60 -77.05
C PHE A 31 -9.74 -59.79 -75.66
N TRP A 32 -10.62 -60.78 -75.46
CA TRP A 32 -11.19 -61.10 -74.15
C TRP A 32 -10.11 -61.45 -73.12
N ASN A 33 -9.13 -62.28 -73.46
CA ASN A 33 -8.04 -62.62 -72.56
C ASN A 33 -7.13 -61.40 -72.25
N LEU A 34 -6.92 -60.49 -73.20
CA LEU A 34 -6.20 -59.23 -72.96
C LEU A 34 -7.01 -58.26 -72.09
N THR A 35 -8.33 -58.17 -72.27
CA THR A 35 -9.23 -57.43 -71.37
C THR A 35 -9.23 -58.03 -69.97
N LEU A 36 -9.24 -59.35 -69.84
CA LEU A 36 -9.24 -60.05 -68.55
C LEU A 36 -7.88 -59.91 -67.85
N LEU A 37 -6.76 -59.98 -68.58
CA LEU A 37 -5.44 -59.63 -68.08
C LEU A 37 -5.33 -58.16 -67.66
N ALA A 38 -5.93 -57.23 -68.41
CA ALA A 38 -5.98 -55.82 -68.04
C ALA A 38 -6.82 -55.59 -66.77
N ILE A 39 -7.97 -56.26 -66.62
CA ILE A 39 -8.79 -56.25 -65.40
C ILE A 39 -8.02 -56.81 -64.20
N ILE A 40 -7.33 -57.96 -64.37
CA ILE A 40 -6.47 -58.54 -63.32
C ILE A 40 -5.33 -57.57 -62.97
N PHE A 41 -4.66 -56.97 -63.96
CA PHE A 41 -3.58 -56.03 -63.73
C PHE A 41 -4.05 -54.77 -63.00
N ILE A 42 -5.20 -54.21 -63.38
CA ILE A 42 -5.84 -53.07 -62.70
C ILE A 42 -6.21 -53.46 -61.26
N ALA A 43 -6.88 -54.60 -61.05
CA ALA A 43 -7.26 -55.07 -59.71
C ALA A 43 -6.04 -55.34 -58.81
N THR A 44 -5.00 -55.96 -59.35
CA THR A 44 -3.74 -56.23 -58.61
C THR A 44 -2.99 -54.95 -58.29
N THR A 45 -2.97 -53.99 -59.22
CA THR A 45 -2.38 -52.65 -59.01
C THR A 45 -3.17 -51.87 -57.95
N LEU A 46 -4.51 -51.89 -57.99
CA LEU A 46 -5.36 -51.24 -56.98
C LEU A 46 -5.18 -51.86 -55.60
N LEU A 47 -5.07 -53.19 -55.50
CA LEU A 47 -4.79 -53.88 -54.24
C LEU A 47 -3.37 -53.56 -53.72
N PHE A 48 -2.37 -53.49 -54.59
CA PHE A 48 -1.00 -53.11 -54.22
C PHE A 48 -0.93 -51.65 -53.74
N VAL A 49 -1.48 -50.71 -54.51
CA VAL A 49 -1.52 -49.28 -54.14
C VAL A 49 -2.34 -49.07 -52.85
N GLY A 50 -3.47 -49.76 -52.70
CA GLY A 50 -4.26 -49.74 -51.47
C GLY A 50 -3.50 -50.30 -50.26
N GLY A 51 -2.78 -51.40 -50.43
CA GLY A 51 -1.95 -52.00 -49.39
C GLY A 51 -0.77 -51.12 -48.98
N VAL A 52 -0.07 -50.51 -49.94
CA VAL A 52 1.01 -49.53 -49.70
C VAL A 52 0.46 -48.28 -48.99
N GLY A 53 -0.68 -47.75 -49.45
CA GLY A 53 -1.33 -46.59 -48.83
C GLY A 53 -1.79 -46.86 -47.39
N ALA A 54 -2.40 -48.01 -47.14
CA ALA A 54 -2.80 -48.43 -45.79
C ALA A 54 -1.59 -48.68 -44.87
N GLY A 55 -0.53 -49.32 -45.38
CA GLY A 55 0.72 -49.52 -44.64
C GLY A 55 1.42 -48.19 -44.29
N TYR A 56 1.42 -47.24 -45.21
CA TYR A 56 1.96 -45.90 -44.98
C TYR A 56 1.12 -45.12 -43.94
N PHE A 57 -0.21 -45.12 -44.07
CA PHE A 57 -1.12 -44.51 -43.09
C PHE A 57 -0.94 -45.12 -41.68
N ALA A 58 -0.83 -46.45 -41.59
CA ALA A 58 -0.52 -47.12 -40.33
C ALA A 58 0.86 -46.71 -39.77
N SER A 59 1.88 -46.57 -40.63
CA SER A 59 3.21 -46.12 -40.19
C SER A 59 3.23 -44.68 -39.62
N LEU A 60 2.33 -43.81 -40.10
CA LEU A 60 2.12 -42.44 -39.61
C LEU A 60 1.23 -42.34 -38.36
N THR A 61 0.56 -43.43 -37.98
CA THR A 61 -0.38 -43.45 -36.84
C THR A 61 0.00 -44.47 -35.76
N LYS A 62 1.08 -45.24 -35.96
CA LYS A 62 1.56 -46.31 -35.06
C LYS A 62 1.83 -45.85 -33.62
N ASP A 63 2.27 -44.61 -33.44
CA ASP A 63 2.67 -44.02 -32.15
C ASP A 63 1.53 -43.25 -31.48
N GLU A 64 0.34 -43.23 -32.08
CA GLU A 64 -0.82 -42.50 -31.56
C GLU A 64 -1.52 -43.32 -30.46
N PRO A 65 -1.69 -42.80 -29.22
CA PRO A 65 -2.27 -43.56 -28.11
C PRO A 65 -3.76 -43.88 -28.34
N LEU A 66 -4.17 -45.06 -27.89
CA LEU A 66 -5.55 -45.54 -27.97
C LEU A 66 -6.47 -44.88 -26.92
N ARG A 67 -6.69 -43.57 -27.05
CA ARG A 67 -7.50 -42.77 -26.11
C ARG A 67 -8.89 -43.34 -25.85
N SER A 68 -9.36 -43.30 -24.61
CA SER A 68 -10.71 -43.79 -24.26
C SER A 68 -11.81 -42.88 -24.81
N LYS A 69 -13.08 -43.29 -24.67
CA LYS A 69 -14.21 -42.40 -25.02
C LYS A 69 -14.27 -41.22 -24.06
N GLU A 70 -13.99 -41.49 -22.80
CA GLU A 70 -14.05 -40.59 -21.67
C GLU A 70 -12.97 -39.52 -21.82
N GLU A 71 -11.72 -39.95 -22.06
CA GLU A 71 -10.56 -39.09 -22.30
C GLU A 71 -10.74 -38.21 -23.56
N MET A 72 -11.24 -38.77 -24.67
CA MET A 72 -11.50 -37.97 -25.87
C MET A 72 -12.62 -36.95 -25.68
N ARG A 73 -13.58 -37.18 -24.78
CA ARG A 73 -14.61 -36.18 -24.45
C ARG A 73 -14.05 -35.12 -23.51
N GLU A 74 -13.31 -35.51 -22.49
CA GLU A 74 -12.62 -34.59 -21.57
C GLU A 74 -11.70 -33.63 -22.35
N GLN A 75 -10.88 -34.13 -23.28
CA GLN A 75 -10.01 -33.31 -24.15
C GLN A 75 -10.77 -32.43 -25.16
N ILE A 76 -12.09 -32.56 -25.31
CA ILE A 76 -12.91 -31.83 -26.31
C ILE A 76 -13.91 -30.88 -25.65
N PHE A 77 -14.35 -31.17 -24.42
CA PHE A 77 -15.21 -30.30 -23.60
C PHE A 77 -14.43 -29.51 -22.53
N SER A 78 -13.10 -29.66 -22.45
CA SER A 78 -12.21 -28.84 -21.61
C SER A 78 -12.03 -27.45 -22.20
N TYR A 79 -13.10 -26.66 -22.27
CA TYR A 79 -13.06 -25.28 -22.73
C TYR A 79 -12.34 -24.39 -21.70
N GLU A 80 -11.22 -23.79 -22.09
CA GLU A 80 -10.63 -22.70 -21.32
C GLU A 80 -11.60 -21.50 -21.34
N GLU A 81 -12.09 -21.09 -20.17
CA GLU A 81 -13.06 -20.00 -19.95
C GLU A 81 -12.37 -18.82 -19.24
N THR A 82 -12.68 -17.59 -19.63
CA THR A 82 -11.98 -16.41 -19.11
C THR A 82 -12.66 -15.85 -17.87
N SER A 83 -11.97 -15.95 -16.73
CA SER A 83 -12.47 -15.51 -15.42
C SER A 83 -12.87 -14.03 -15.36
N GLU A 84 -13.89 -13.75 -14.57
CA GLU A 84 -14.57 -12.45 -14.42
C GLU A 84 -14.21 -11.82 -13.05
N LEU A 85 -13.82 -10.54 -13.04
CA LEU A 85 -13.45 -9.79 -11.84
C LEU A 85 -14.61 -8.87 -11.40
N TYR A 86 -14.81 -8.73 -10.09
CA TYR A 86 -15.88 -7.93 -9.49
C TYR A 86 -15.40 -7.07 -8.31
N PHE A 87 -15.94 -5.86 -8.20
CA PHE A 87 -15.95 -5.07 -6.97
C PHE A 87 -16.89 -5.70 -5.93
N ALA A 88 -16.94 -5.13 -4.72
CA ALA A 88 -17.98 -5.44 -3.75
C ALA A 88 -19.39 -5.18 -4.31
N ASN A 89 -20.39 -5.83 -3.71
CA ASN A 89 -21.79 -5.79 -4.14
C ASN A 89 -22.00 -6.31 -5.58
N ASP A 90 -21.17 -7.28 -6.00
CA ASP A 90 -21.21 -7.98 -7.29
C ASP A 90 -21.13 -7.06 -8.52
N ILE A 91 -20.51 -5.88 -8.38
CA ILE A 91 -20.36 -4.90 -9.46
C ILE A 91 -19.19 -5.32 -10.37
N TYR A 92 -19.50 -5.78 -11.58
CA TYR A 92 -18.53 -6.25 -12.57
C TYR A 92 -17.45 -5.22 -12.93
N ILE A 93 -16.18 -5.62 -12.82
CA ILE A 93 -15.00 -4.87 -13.27
C ILE A 93 -14.73 -5.19 -14.74
N GLY A 94 -14.76 -6.48 -15.10
CA GLY A 94 -14.38 -7.00 -16.40
C GLY A 94 -13.62 -8.32 -16.33
N LYS A 95 -13.19 -8.85 -17.49
CA LYS A 95 -12.43 -10.11 -17.59
C LYS A 95 -10.95 -9.96 -17.23
N ILE A 96 -10.41 -10.96 -16.52
CA ILE A 96 -8.97 -11.12 -16.24
C ILE A 96 -8.13 -11.02 -17.53
N ARG A 97 -6.84 -10.64 -17.45
CA ARG A 97 -5.99 -10.60 -18.65
C ARG A 97 -5.73 -12.03 -19.16
N THR A 98 -5.91 -12.25 -20.46
CA THR A 98 -5.69 -13.55 -21.11
C THR A 98 -5.19 -13.35 -22.54
N ASP A 99 -4.42 -14.32 -23.06
CA ASP A 99 -3.98 -14.36 -24.46
C ASP A 99 -5.13 -14.72 -25.41
N LEU A 100 -6.16 -15.41 -24.89
CA LEU A 100 -7.35 -15.82 -25.62
C LEU A 100 -8.59 -15.70 -24.72
N ASP A 101 -9.56 -14.88 -25.13
CA ASP A 101 -10.85 -14.75 -24.47
C ASP A 101 -11.87 -15.75 -25.06
N ARG A 102 -12.52 -16.53 -24.20
CA ARG A 102 -13.60 -17.49 -24.53
C ARG A 102 -14.65 -17.51 -23.41
N ARG A 103 -15.89 -17.78 -23.82
CA ARG A 103 -17.05 -18.16 -22.99
C ARG A 103 -17.80 -19.29 -23.71
N GLU A 104 -18.25 -20.32 -22.99
CA GLU A 104 -19.07 -21.40 -23.54
C GLU A 104 -20.49 -20.89 -23.84
N THR A 105 -21.13 -21.49 -24.84
CA THR A 105 -22.59 -21.51 -24.96
C THR A 105 -23.06 -22.84 -25.53
N SER A 106 -24.22 -23.32 -25.07
CA SER A 106 -24.83 -24.53 -25.63
C SER A 106 -25.46 -24.26 -27.00
N LEU A 107 -25.56 -25.29 -27.84
CA LEU A 107 -26.05 -25.20 -29.22
C LEU A 107 -27.49 -24.66 -29.31
N ALA A 108 -28.29 -24.87 -28.27
CA ALA A 108 -29.65 -24.32 -28.13
C ALA A 108 -29.68 -22.79 -28.00
N ASN A 109 -28.58 -22.16 -27.56
CA ASN A 109 -28.42 -20.72 -27.39
C ASN A 109 -27.72 -20.05 -28.59
N ILE A 110 -27.70 -20.70 -29.75
CA ILE A 110 -27.07 -20.19 -30.98
C ILE A 110 -28.14 -19.94 -32.06
N SER A 111 -28.07 -18.80 -32.75
CA SER A 111 -28.99 -18.44 -33.84
C SER A 111 -29.01 -19.53 -34.93
N PRO A 112 -30.18 -20.07 -35.33
CA PRO A 112 -30.27 -21.08 -36.39
C PRO A 112 -29.66 -20.62 -37.72
N SER A 113 -29.73 -19.32 -38.02
CA SER A 113 -29.08 -18.71 -39.18
C SER A 113 -27.57 -18.91 -39.18
N LEU A 114 -26.94 -18.90 -38.00
CA LEU A 114 -25.50 -19.07 -37.81
C LEU A 114 -25.09 -20.54 -37.89
N ILE A 115 -25.87 -21.45 -37.32
CA ILE A 115 -25.69 -22.90 -37.50
C ILE A 115 -25.72 -23.23 -39.01
N ASN A 116 -26.75 -22.74 -39.71
CA ASN A 116 -26.87 -22.91 -41.16
C ASN A 116 -25.72 -22.26 -41.93
N ALA A 117 -25.23 -21.09 -41.50
CA ALA A 117 -24.11 -20.39 -42.13
C ALA A 117 -22.78 -21.16 -42.02
N VAL A 118 -22.50 -21.74 -40.85
CA VAL A 118 -21.31 -22.56 -40.62
C VAL A 118 -21.40 -23.87 -41.41
N LEU A 119 -22.54 -24.55 -41.37
CA LEU A 119 -22.76 -25.77 -42.16
C LEU A 119 -22.61 -25.51 -43.67
N ALA A 120 -23.29 -24.51 -44.22
CA ALA A 120 -23.19 -24.17 -45.65
C ALA A 120 -21.77 -23.76 -46.09
N THR A 121 -20.93 -23.29 -45.17
CA THR A 121 -19.61 -22.74 -45.51
C THR A 121 -18.47 -23.71 -45.29
N GLU A 122 -18.41 -24.35 -44.12
CA GLU A 122 -17.26 -25.17 -43.72
C GLU A 122 -17.49 -26.65 -44.01
N ASP A 123 -18.74 -27.16 -43.91
CA ASP A 123 -19.03 -28.60 -44.07
C ASP A 123 -20.51 -28.87 -44.39
N GLU A 124 -20.88 -28.67 -45.66
CA GLU A 124 -22.25 -28.79 -46.18
C GLU A 124 -22.87 -30.17 -45.89
N TYR A 125 -22.05 -31.22 -45.93
CA TYR A 125 -22.43 -32.62 -45.75
C TYR A 125 -22.13 -33.14 -44.34
N PHE A 126 -21.94 -32.24 -43.36
CA PHE A 126 -21.55 -32.59 -42.00
C PHE A 126 -22.45 -33.67 -41.39
N ARG A 127 -23.78 -33.59 -41.56
CA ARG A 127 -24.72 -34.57 -41.00
C ARG A 127 -24.76 -35.92 -41.75
N GLU A 128 -24.09 -36.06 -42.90
CA GLU A 128 -24.06 -37.29 -43.70
C GLU A 128 -22.79 -38.14 -43.54
N HIS A 129 -21.63 -37.51 -43.34
CA HIS A 129 -20.34 -38.21 -43.31
C HIS A 129 -20.01 -38.78 -41.92
N THR A 130 -19.08 -39.76 -41.86
CA THR A 130 -18.48 -40.25 -40.60
C THR A 130 -17.03 -39.76 -40.49
N GLY A 131 -16.84 -38.61 -39.83
CA GLY A 131 -15.57 -37.94 -39.52
C GLY A 131 -14.85 -37.31 -40.70
N ILE A 132 -14.92 -37.93 -41.89
CA ILE A 132 -14.18 -37.54 -43.09
C ILE A 132 -15.05 -37.65 -44.35
N VAL A 133 -14.73 -36.86 -45.38
CA VAL A 133 -15.32 -36.99 -46.73
C VAL A 133 -14.29 -37.63 -47.67
N PRO A 134 -14.35 -38.94 -47.99
CA PRO A 134 -13.29 -39.62 -48.75
C PRO A 134 -13.04 -39.03 -50.14
N LYS A 135 -14.10 -38.52 -50.80
CA LYS A 135 -13.99 -37.81 -52.08
C LYS A 135 -13.17 -36.52 -51.97
N ALA A 136 -13.21 -35.82 -50.83
CA ALA A 136 -12.44 -34.61 -50.59
C ALA A 136 -10.96 -34.93 -50.29
N VAL A 137 -10.70 -35.97 -49.50
CA VAL A 137 -9.33 -36.46 -49.22
C VAL A 137 -8.62 -36.88 -50.52
N ILE A 138 -9.29 -37.67 -51.36
CA ILE A 138 -8.73 -38.10 -52.66
C ILE A 138 -8.56 -36.90 -53.61
N ARG A 139 -9.49 -35.94 -53.62
CA ARG A 139 -9.38 -34.71 -54.43
C ARG A 139 -8.18 -33.85 -54.01
N GLY A 140 -7.97 -33.64 -52.71
CA GLY A 140 -6.84 -32.88 -52.19
C GLY A 140 -5.50 -33.53 -52.55
N LEU A 141 -5.40 -34.85 -52.37
CA LEU A 141 -4.19 -35.61 -52.71
C LEU A 141 -3.88 -35.55 -54.23
N LEU A 142 -4.89 -35.49 -55.10
CA LEU A 142 -4.73 -35.25 -56.53
C LEU A 142 -4.39 -33.78 -56.86
N GLN A 143 -4.92 -32.80 -56.11
CA GLN A 143 -4.58 -31.37 -56.27
C GLN A 143 -3.11 -31.11 -55.93
N ASP A 144 -2.62 -31.66 -54.82
CA ASP A 144 -1.23 -31.56 -54.39
C ASP A 144 -0.28 -32.22 -55.41
N VAL A 145 -0.58 -33.44 -55.85
CA VAL A 145 0.23 -34.15 -56.87
C VAL A 145 0.22 -33.44 -58.24
N SER A 146 -0.78 -32.61 -58.52
CA SER A 146 -0.87 -31.84 -59.77
C SER A 146 -0.33 -30.40 -59.68
N ASN A 147 0.20 -29.97 -58.53
CA ASN A 147 0.61 -28.58 -58.27
C ASN A 147 -0.50 -27.56 -58.61
N SER A 148 -1.75 -27.86 -58.25
CA SER A 148 -2.88 -26.96 -58.50
C SER A 148 -2.73 -25.67 -57.68
N SER A 149 -2.89 -24.51 -58.32
CA SER A 149 -2.89 -23.19 -57.65
C SER A 149 -4.08 -22.97 -56.72
N THR A 150 -5.01 -23.91 -56.64
CA THR A 150 -6.30 -23.77 -55.96
C THR A 150 -6.60 -25.03 -55.14
N GLN A 151 -5.95 -25.17 -53.98
CA GLN A 151 -6.35 -26.17 -52.99
C GLN A 151 -7.79 -25.91 -52.54
N THR A 152 -8.71 -26.85 -52.79
CA THR A 152 -10.06 -26.76 -52.24
C THR A 152 -10.05 -27.29 -50.81
N GLY A 153 -10.39 -26.43 -49.84
CA GLY A 153 -10.53 -26.80 -48.44
C GLY A 153 -11.48 -27.99 -48.28
N GLY A 154 -10.93 -29.15 -47.90
CA GLY A 154 -11.62 -30.43 -47.85
C GLY A 154 -11.48 -31.13 -46.50
N SER A 155 -11.38 -30.35 -45.41
CA SER A 155 -11.35 -30.87 -44.04
C SER A 155 -12.67 -30.59 -43.34
N THR A 156 -13.22 -31.60 -42.69
CA THR A 156 -14.54 -31.55 -42.01
C THR A 156 -14.49 -30.74 -40.72
N LEU A 157 -15.64 -30.32 -40.19
CA LEU A 157 -15.74 -29.68 -38.85
C LEU A 157 -15.05 -30.54 -37.78
N THR A 158 -15.24 -31.86 -37.85
CA THR A 158 -14.64 -32.83 -36.91
C THR A 158 -13.11 -32.87 -37.01
N GLN A 159 -12.54 -32.79 -38.21
CA GLN A 159 -11.09 -32.67 -38.39
C GLN A 159 -10.56 -31.32 -37.91
N GLN A 160 -11.30 -30.23 -38.13
CA GLN A 160 -10.95 -28.91 -37.60
C GLN A 160 -11.00 -28.89 -36.06
N LEU A 161 -11.97 -29.55 -35.43
CA LEU A 161 -12.09 -29.69 -33.98
C LEU A 161 -10.89 -30.46 -33.39
N ILE A 162 -10.60 -31.66 -33.91
CA ILE A 162 -9.45 -32.49 -33.50
C ILE A 162 -8.12 -31.72 -33.61
N LYS A 163 -7.93 -30.96 -34.69
CA LYS A 163 -6.75 -30.12 -34.93
C LYS A 163 -6.53 -29.06 -33.82
N ASN A 164 -7.61 -28.49 -33.28
CA ASN A 164 -7.52 -27.38 -32.32
C ASN A 164 -7.51 -27.82 -30.84
N GLN A 165 -7.67 -29.11 -30.53
CA GLN A 165 -7.69 -29.60 -29.14
C GLN A 165 -6.74 -30.77 -28.86
N ILE A 166 -6.73 -31.81 -29.70
CA ILE A 166 -6.01 -33.06 -29.41
C ILE A 166 -4.62 -33.10 -30.05
N LEU A 167 -4.39 -32.29 -31.09
CA LEU A 167 -3.16 -32.30 -31.88
C LEU A 167 -2.42 -30.94 -31.83
N THR A 168 -1.11 -30.97 -32.08
CA THR A 168 -0.27 -29.78 -32.20
C THR A 168 -0.47 -29.06 -33.55
N ASN A 169 -0.06 -27.81 -33.64
CA ASN A 169 -0.20 -26.98 -34.86
C ASN A 169 0.86 -27.25 -35.96
N GLU A 170 1.61 -28.35 -35.90
CA GLU A 170 2.69 -28.66 -36.85
C GLU A 170 2.17 -29.00 -38.27
N VAL A 171 2.79 -28.51 -39.35
CA VAL A 171 2.33 -28.88 -40.71
C VAL A 171 3.02 -30.16 -41.20
N SER A 172 2.59 -31.32 -40.67
CA SER A 172 3.11 -32.65 -41.03
C SER A 172 2.04 -33.56 -41.67
N TYR A 173 2.48 -34.47 -42.57
CA TYR A 173 1.64 -35.56 -43.08
C TYR A 173 1.22 -36.54 -41.97
N GLU A 174 2.08 -36.70 -40.95
CA GLU A 174 1.83 -37.54 -39.79
C GLU A 174 0.62 -37.03 -38.99
N ARG A 175 0.63 -35.75 -38.60
CA ARG A 175 -0.53 -35.09 -37.98
C ARG A 175 -1.77 -35.19 -38.87
N LYS A 176 -1.65 -35.06 -40.20
CA LYS A 176 -2.85 -35.18 -41.07
C LYS A 176 -3.43 -36.61 -41.12
N ALA A 177 -2.60 -37.64 -40.97
CA ALA A 177 -3.07 -39.02 -40.78
C ALA A 177 -3.73 -39.20 -39.40
N LYS A 178 -3.15 -38.61 -38.35
CA LYS A 178 -3.71 -38.58 -36.98
C LYS A 178 -5.05 -37.84 -36.93
N GLU A 179 -5.21 -36.70 -37.60
CA GLU A 179 -6.49 -35.99 -37.76
C GLU A 179 -7.57 -36.89 -38.36
N ILE A 180 -7.25 -37.63 -39.43
CA ILE A 180 -8.19 -38.54 -40.11
C ILE A 180 -8.63 -39.67 -39.16
N LEU A 181 -7.67 -40.30 -38.46
CA LEU A 181 -7.93 -41.39 -37.52
C LEU A 181 -8.76 -40.93 -36.33
N LEU A 182 -8.39 -39.81 -35.71
CA LEU A 182 -9.04 -39.29 -34.50
C LEU A 182 -10.40 -38.67 -34.81
N ALA A 183 -10.59 -38.03 -35.97
CA ALA A 183 -11.92 -37.53 -36.36
C ALA A 183 -12.91 -38.68 -36.57
N TYR A 184 -12.48 -39.78 -37.22
CA TYR A 184 -13.32 -40.98 -37.36
C TYR A 184 -13.64 -41.62 -35.99
N ARG A 185 -12.67 -41.64 -35.07
CA ARG A 185 -12.86 -42.13 -33.69
C ARG A 185 -13.80 -41.25 -32.87
N LEU A 186 -13.70 -39.92 -33.00
CA LEU A 186 -14.54 -38.96 -32.28
C LEU A 186 -16.02 -39.11 -32.66
N GLU A 187 -16.34 -39.29 -33.95
CA GLU A 187 -17.74 -39.50 -34.39
C GLU A 187 -18.33 -40.87 -34.00
N HIS A 188 -17.50 -41.81 -33.55
CA HIS A 188 -17.99 -43.03 -32.92
C HIS A 188 -18.31 -42.83 -31.43
N PHE A 189 -17.78 -41.77 -30.82
CA PHE A 189 -17.87 -41.48 -29.38
C PHE A 189 -18.82 -40.31 -29.02
N MET A 190 -19.05 -39.39 -29.97
CA MET A 190 -19.86 -38.18 -29.84
C MET A 190 -20.84 -38.04 -31.00
N THR A 191 -21.98 -37.43 -30.75
CA THR A 191 -23.00 -37.10 -31.75
C THR A 191 -22.62 -35.86 -32.56
N LYS A 192 -23.30 -35.66 -33.71
CA LYS A 192 -23.07 -34.49 -34.58
C LYS A 192 -23.33 -33.16 -33.89
N GLU A 193 -24.36 -33.09 -33.06
CA GLU A 193 -24.72 -31.85 -32.37
C GLU A 193 -23.69 -31.53 -31.26
N GLU A 194 -23.21 -32.52 -30.51
CA GLU A 194 -22.10 -32.35 -29.55
C GLU A 194 -20.78 -31.91 -30.22
N ILE A 195 -20.46 -32.46 -31.40
CA ILE A 195 -19.27 -32.06 -32.17
C ILE A 195 -19.40 -30.64 -32.71
N LEU A 196 -20.60 -30.24 -33.13
CA LEU A 196 -20.89 -28.89 -33.62
C LEU A 196 -20.82 -27.86 -32.48
N GLU A 197 -21.38 -28.17 -31.31
CA GLU A 197 -21.29 -27.36 -30.09
C GLU A 197 -19.82 -27.13 -29.69
N ALA A 198 -19.03 -28.19 -29.59
CA ALA A 198 -17.60 -28.10 -29.30
C ALA A 198 -16.84 -27.28 -30.35
N TYR A 199 -17.07 -27.51 -31.64
CA TYR A 199 -16.48 -26.70 -32.71
C TYR A 199 -16.79 -25.21 -32.54
N LEU A 200 -18.05 -24.85 -32.27
CA LEU A 200 -18.49 -23.46 -32.12
C LEU A 200 -17.92 -22.79 -30.86
N ASN A 201 -17.66 -23.53 -29.78
CA ASN A 201 -17.02 -23.00 -28.57
C ASN A 201 -15.48 -22.92 -28.66
N ILE A 202 -14.83 -23.78 -29.45
CA ILE A 202 -13.36 -23.85 -29.50
C ILE A 202 -12.70 -22.89 -30.49
N ILE A 203 -13.33 -22.67 -31.65
CA ILE A 203 -12.71 -22.06 -32.82
C ILE A 203 -12.34 -20.57 -32.61
N PRO A 204 -11.18 -20.10 -33.10
CA PRO A 204 -10.77 -18.70 -32.99
C PRO A 204 -11.50 -17.78 -34.00
N TYR A 205 -11.98 -16.65 -33.49
CA TYR A 205 -12.70 -15.60 -34.23
C TYR A 205 -11.89 -14.29 -34.37
N GLY A 206 -10.58 -14.35 -34.17
CA GLY A 206 -9.68 -13.22 -34.42
C GLY A 206 -9.59 -12.32 -33.20
N ARG A 207 -10.17 -11.11 -33.27
CA ARG A 207 -10.13 -10.09 -32.20
C ARG A 207 -11.49 -9.44 -31.96
N ASN A 208 -11.66 -8.86 -30.77
CA ASN A 208 -12.83 -8.09 -30.35
C ASN A 208 -12.55 -6.57 -30.25
N SER A 209 -13.56 -5.81 -29.84
CA SER A 209 -13.55 -4.36 -29.53
C SER A 209 -12.49 -3.87 -28.54
N SER A 210 -11.86 -4.77 -27.78
CA SER A 210 -10.74 -4.46 -26.87
C SER A 210 -9.36 -4.83 -27.47
N GLY A 211 -9.34 -5.47 -28.64
CA GLY A 211 -8.11 -5.94 -29.30
C GLY A 211 -7.55 -7.26 -28.77
N ARG A 212 -8.12 -7.82 -27.68
CA ARG A 212 -7.83 -9.17 -27.21
C ARG A 212 -8.20 -10.20 -28.28
N ASN A 213 -7.47 -11.31 -28.34
CA ASN A 213 -7.83 -12.41 -29.25
C ASN A 213 -9.04 -13.16 -28.69
N ILE A 214 -9.89 -13.69 -29.56
CA ILE A 214 -11.15 -14.35 -29.17
C ILE A 214 -11.32 -15.74 -29.78
N ALA A 215 -11.90 -16.65 -29.00
CA ALA A 215 -12.43 -17.94 -29.43
C ALA A 215 -13.81 -18.17 -28.84
N GLY A 216 -14.58 -19.06 -29.46
CA GLY A 216 -15.94 -19.35 -29.03
C GLY A 216 -16.96 -18.35 -29.57
N ILE A 217 -18.12 -18.90 -29.94
CA ILE A 217 -19.12 -18.21 -30.75
C ILE A 217 -19.89 -17.12 -29.98
N GLU A 218 -20.13 -17.31 -28.69
CA GLU A 218 -20.77 -16.30 -27.83
C GLU A 218 -19.81 -15.11 -27.61
N THR A 219 -18.53 -15.36 -27.33
CA THR A 219 -17.50 -14.31 -27.26
C THR A 219 -17.31 -13.60 -28.61
N ALA A 220 -17.45 -14.30 -29.74
CA ALA A 220 -17.44 -13.66 -31.06
C ALA A 220 -18.64 -12.74 -31.27
N ALA A 221 -19.85 -13.17 -30.91
CA ALA A 221 -21.06 -12.36 -31.01
C ALA A 221 -20.98 -11.10 -30.10
N GLN A 222 -20.60 -11.29 -28.84
CA GLN A 222 -20.50 -10.21 -27.85
C GLN A 222 -19.33 -9.25 -28.16
N GLY A 223 -18.19 -9.80 -28.59
CA GLY A 223 -16.96 -9.06 -28.86
C GLY A 223 -16.93 -8.34 -30.21
N ILE A 224 -17.77 -8.74 -31.18
CA ILE A 224 -17.86 -8.09 -32.49
C ILE A 224 -19.09 -7.19 -32.61
N PHE A 225 -20.25 -7.64 -32.13
CA PHE A 225 -21.54 -6.96 -32.34
C PHE A 225 -22.25 -6.54 -31.03
N GLY A 226 -21.72 -6.90 -29.85
CA GLY A 226 -22.38 -6.60 -28.57
C GLY A 226 -23.68 -7.37 -28.31
N VAL A 227 -23.93 -8.46 -29.04
CA VAL A 227 -25.13 -9.31 -28.89
C VAL A 227 -24.75 -10.75 -28.53
N SER A 228 -25.66 -11.51 -27.95
CA SER A 228 -25.49 -12.96 -27.77
C SER A 228 -25.61 -13.70 -29.12
N ALA A 229 -24.94 -14.84 -29.26
CA ALA A 229 -25.01 -15.71 -30.44
C ALA A 229 -26.46 -16.15 -30.76
N SER A 230 -27.31 -16.25 -29.74
CA SER A 230 -28.76 -16.50 -29.85
C SER A 230 -29.52 -15.44 -30.66
N LYS A 231 -29.02 -14.19 -30.71
CA LYS A 231 -29.70 -13.01 -31.26
C LYS A 231 -29.13 -12.53 -32.60
N LEU A 232 -28.12 -13.21 -33.15
CA LEU A 232 -27.47 -12.81 -34.39
C LEU A 232 -28.44 -12.83 -35.58
N ASN A 233 -28.52 -11.69 -36.29
CA ASN A 233 -29.24 -11.55 -37.55
C ASN A 233 -28.52 -12.30 -38.69
N LEU A 234 -29.18 -12.46 -39.86
CA LEU A 234 -28.61 -13.24 -40.97
C LEU A 234 -27.25 -12.69 -41.49
N PRO A 235 -27.09 -11.37 -41.78
CA PRO A 235 -25.78 -10.77 -42.04
C PRO A 235 -24.71 -11.04 -40.97
N GLN A 236 -25.01 -10.80 -39.69
CA GLN A 236 -24.08 -11.01 -38.57
C GLN A 236 -23.66 -12.49 -38.45
N ALA A 237 -24.64 -13.40 -38.57
CA ALA A 237 -24.42 -14.84 -38.59
C ALA A 237 -23.49 -15.28 -39.73
N ALA A 238 -23.75 -14.78 -40.95
CA ALA A 238 -22.90 -15.04 -42.11
C ALA A 238 -21.50 -14.43 -41.98
N TYR A 239 -21.37 -13.29 -41.30
CA TYR A 239 -20.08 -12.65 -41.03
C TYR A 239 -19.24 -13.52 -40.10
N ILE A 240 -19.77 -13.91 -38.93
CA ILE A 240 -19.03 -14.72 -37.94
C ILE A 240 -18.69 -16.10 -38.51
N ALA A 241 -19.62 -16.77 -39.22
CA ALA A 241 -19.33 -18.04 -39.90
C ALA A 241 -18.21 -17.92 -40.97
N GLY A 242 -17.97 -16.72 -41.49
CA GLY A 242 -16.91 -16.46 -42.44
C GLY A 242 -15.51 -16.37 -41.83
N ILE A 243 -15.40 -15.90 -40.58
CA ILE A 243 -14.14 -15.53 -39.91
C ILE A 243 -13.14 -16.70 -39.75
N PRO A 244 -13.52 -17.93 -39.33
CA PRO A 244 -12.59 -19.02 -39.00
C PRO A 244 -11.53 -19.36 -40.06
N GLN A 245 -11.81 -19.11 -41.34
CA GLN A 245 -10.86 -19.36 -42.43
C GLN A 245 -9.61 -18.46 -42.36
N ALA A 246 -9.74 -17.21 -41.89
CA ALA A 246 -8.60 -16.28 -41.74
C ALA A 246 -8.88 -15.26 -40.62
N PRO A 247 -8.84 -15.66 -39.34
CA PRO A 247 -9.52 -14.91 -38.26
C PRO A 247 -9.00 -13.48 -38.07
N PHE A 248 -7.68 -13.26 -38.14
CA PHE A 248 -7.08 -11.93 -38.01
C PHE A 248 -7.26 -11.05 -39.25
N THR A 249 -7.47 -11.65 -40.43
CA THR A 249 -7.81 -10.92 -41.67
C THR A 249 -9.26 -10.46 -41.61
N TYR A 250 -10.18 -11.34 -41.20
CA TYR A 250 -11.62 -11.12 -41.30
C TYR A 250 -12.29 -10.47 -40.07
N THR A 251 -11.69 -10.49 -38.87
CA THR A 251 -12.14 -9.61 -37.76
C THR A 251 -12.09 -8.13 -38.17
N PRO A 252 -13.02 -7.27 -37.73
CA PRO A 252 -12.99 -5.85 -38.06
C PRO A 252 -11.99 -5.03 -37.21
N PHE A 253 -11.30 -5.62 -36.22
CA PHE A 253 -10.48 -4.85 -35.25
C PHE A 253 -8.96 -4.99 -35.39
N THR A 254 -8.23 -3.98 -34.89
CA THR A 254 -6.76 -4.00 -34.70
C THR A 254 -6.37 -4.73 -33.41
N ASN A 255 -5.06 -4.85 -33.11
CA ASN A 255 -4.57 -5.31 -31.80
C ASN A 255 -4.84 -4.32 -30.66
N LYS A 256 -5.24 -3.08 -30.97
CA LYS A 256 -5.65 -2.05 -30.01
C LYS A 256 -7.16 -1.97 -29.81
N GLY A 257 -7.96 -2.83 -30.47
CA GLY A 257 -9.44 -2.77 -30.39
C GLY A 257 -10.09 -1.68 -31.24
N GLU A 258 -9.28 -0.83 -31.90
CA GLU A 258 -9.75 0.11 -32.90
C GLU A 258 -10.38 -0.66 -34.09
N GLN A 259 -11.42 -0.11 -34.71
CA GLN A 259 -11.93 -0.64 -35.98
C GLN A 259 -10.93 -0.36 -37.11
N LYS A 260 -10.74 -1.33 -38.01
CA LYS A 260 -9.93 -1.18 -39.23
C LYS A 260 -10.54 -0.13 -40.16
N SER A 261 -9.75 0.36 -41.12
CA SER A 261 -10.29 1.19 -42.21
C SER A 261 -11.29 0.40 -43.07
N ALA A 262 -12.07 1.09 -43.91
CA ALA A 262 -13.03 0.43 -44.80
C ALA A 262 -12.37 -0.65 -45.68
N GLU A 263 -11.18 -0.36 -46.21
CA GLU A 263 -10.36 -1.30 -47.01
C GLU A 263 -9.88 -2.49 -46.16
N GLY A 264 -9.58 -2.27 -44.88
CA GLY A 264 -9.15 -3.31 -43.94
C GLY A 264 -10.30 -4.21 -43.46
N MET A 265 -11.54 -3.71 -43.45
CA MET A 265 -12.75 -4.49 -43.13
C MET A 265 -13.31 -5.25 -44.34
N GLN A 266 -13.07 -4.73 -45.56
CA GLN A 266 -13.59 -5.27 -46.82
C GLN A 266 -13.39 -6.80 -47.00
N PRO A 267 -12.23 -7.42 -46.67
CA PRO A 267 -12.05 -8.87 -46.82
C PRO A 267 -13.03 -9.70 -45.99
N GLY A 268 -13.38 -9.26 -44.77
CA GLY A 268 -14.39 -9.93 -43.94
C GLY A 268 -15.80 -9.75 -44.50
N ILE A 269 -16.10 -8.56 -45.04
CA ILE A 269 -17.39 -8.25 -45.67
C ILE A 269 -17.62 -9.07 -46.96
N ASP A 270 -16.57 -9.30 -47.76
CA ASP A 270 -16.69 -10.13 -48.97
C ASP A 270 -16.68 -11.63 -48.65
N ARG A 271 -16.04 -12.05 -47.55
CA ARG A 271 -16.21 -13.39 -46.99
C ARG A 271 -17.65 -13.62 -46.50
N MET A 272 -18.27 -12.65 -45.81
CA MET A 272 -19.70 -12.69 -45.43
C MET A 272 -20.62 -12.88 -46.65
N LYS A 273 -20.40 -12.14 -47.74
CA LYS A 273 -21.17 -12.32 -48.99
C LYS A 273 -20.98 -13.71 -49.59
N THR A 274 -19.78 -14.28 -49.49
CA THR A 274 -19.48 -15.65 -49.91
C THR A 274 -20.23 -16.69 -49.07
N VAL A 275 -20.35 -16.47 -47.75
CA VAL A 275 -21.17 -17.29 -46.85
C VAL A 275 -22.65 -17.21 -47.22
N LEU A 276 -23.19 -16.01 -47.36
CA LEU A 276 -24.59 -15.79 -47.79
C LEU A 276 -24.89 -16.50 -49.13
N TYR A 277 -23.95 -16.46 -50.08
CA TYR A 277 -24.10 -17.16 -51.36
C TYR A 277 -24.19 -18.68 -51.18
N ARG A 278 -23.32 -19.27 -50.36
CA ARG A 278 -23.39 -20.71 -50.04
C ARG A 278 -24.67 -21.11 -49.30
N MET A 279 -25.14 -20.27 -48.37
CA MET A 279 -26.44 -20.49 -47.72
C MET A 279 -27.60 -20.50 -48.71
N GLN A 280 -27.54 -19.66 -49.75
CA GLN A 280 -28.54 -19.63 -50.82
C GLN A 280 -28.41 -20.83 -51.76
N GLU A 281 -27.18 -21.23 -52.11
CA GLU A 281 -26.89 -22.39 -52.98
C GLU A 281 -27.34 -23.71 -52.35
N ALA A 282 -27.02 -23.92 -51.06
CA ALA A 282 -27.46 -25.07 -50.27
C ALA A 282 -28.92 -24.98 -49.78
N GLY A 283 -29.66 -23.92 -50.13
CA GLY A 283 -31.10 -23.78 -49.86
C GLY A 283 -31.50 -23.44 -48.43
N TYR A 284 -30.56 -23.03 -47.56
CA TYR A 284 -30.82 -22.59 -46.19
C TYR A 284 -31.52 -21.22 -46.10
N ILE A 285 -31.38 -20.38 -47.14
CA ILE A 285 -32.08 -19.08 -47.25
C ILE A 285 -32.67 -18.91 -48.65
N THR A 286 -33.78 -18.17 -48.75
CA THR A 286 -34.37 -17.82 -50.04
C THR A 286 -33.54 -16.77 -50.78
N LYS A 287 -33.74 -16.68 -52.09
CA LYS A 287 -33.14 -15.61 -52.92
C LYS A 287 -33.49 -14.20 -52.42
N LYS A 288 -34.68 -14.00 -51.86
CA LYS A 288 -35.08 -12.70 -51.26
C LYS A 288 -34.23 -12.36 -50.04
N GLU A 289 -34.09 -13.29 -49.09
CA GLU A 289 -33.31 -13.08 -47.88
C GLU A 289 -31.81 -12.89 -48.20
N TYR A 290 -31.30 -13.59 -49.20
CA TYR A 290 -29.96 -13.33 -49.75
C TYR A 290 -29.83 -11.91 -50.30
N ASP A 291 -30.74 -11.46 -51.16
CA ASP A 291 -30.69 -10.13 -51.79
C ASP A 291 -30.86 -8.99 -50.76
N GLU A 292 -31.64 -9.21 -49.70
CA GLU A 292 -31.76 -8.30 -48.56
C GLU A 292 -30.49 -8.30 -47.68
N ALA A 293 -29.88 -9.47 -47.45
CA ALA A 293 -28.69 -9.60 -46.60
C ALA A 293 -27.39 -9.06 -47.25
N ILE A 294 -27.21 -9.20 -48.57
CA ILE A 294 -26.03 -8.62 -49.26
C ILE A 294 -26.08 -7.09 -49.38
N ALA A 295 -27.28 -6.51 -49.25
CA ALA A 295 -27.50 -5.06 -49.22
C ALA A 295 -27.34 -4.46 -47.81
N TYR A 296 -27.16 -5.31 -46.79
CA TYR A 296 -27.02 -4.88 -45.39
C TYR A 296 -25.61 -4.34 -45.11
N ASP A 297 -25.55 -3.15 -44.52
CA ASP A 297 -24.29 -2.53 -44.09
C ASP A 297 -23.88 -3.00 -42.70
N ILE A 298 -23.24 -4.17 -42.67
CA ILE A 298 -22.75 -4.83 -41.45
C ILE A 298 -21.76 -3.98 -40.64
N SER A 299 -21.14 -2.94 -41.25
CA SER A 299 -20.19 -2.08 -40.55
C SER A 299 -20.81 -1.26 -39.42
N LYS A 300 -22.12 -0.98 -39.51
CA LYS A 300 -22.89 -0.25 -38.49
C LYS A 300 -23.13 -1.06 -37.21
N ASP A 301 -23.02 -2.38 -37.28
CA ASP A 301 -23.23 -3.27 -36.14
C ASP A 301 -21.95 -3.48 -35.33
N PHE A 302 -20.78 -3.15 -35.88
CA PHE A 302 -19.50 -3.38 -35.19
C PHE A 302 -19.40 -2.55 -33.92
N LYS A 303 -19.14 -3.24 -32.80
CA LYS A 303 -19.02 -2.66 -31.46
C LYS A 303 -17.92 -1.58 -31.43
N GLY A 304 -18.18 -0.49 -30.70
CA GLY A 304 -17.21 0.57 -30.45
C GLY A 304 -16.04 0.11 -29.57
N TYR A 305 -14.97 0.92 -29.51
CA TYR A 305 -13.79 0.62 -28.70
C TYR A 305 -14.15 0.37 -27.22
N GLU A 306 -13.52 -0.64 -26.63
CA GLU A 306 -13.77 -1.11 -25.27
C GLU A 306 -12.47 -1.08 -24.45
N ILE A 307 -12.37 -0.08 -23.57
CA ILE A 307 -11.24 0.10 -22.64
C ILE A 307 -11.12 -1.15 -21.76
N ARG A 308 -9.92 -1.69 -21.64
CA ARG A 308 -9.68 -2.91 -20.87
C ARG A 308 -9.75 -2.67 -19.36
N PRO A 309 -10.10 -3.68 -18.55
CA PRO A 309 -10.04 -3.59 -17.09
C PRO A 309 -8.66 -3.15 -16.58
N GLU A 310 -7.60 -3.71 -17.16
CA GLU A 310 -6.21 -3.40 -16.84
C GLU A 310 -5.75 -2.00 -17.30
N GLU A 311 -6.48 -1.34 -18.20
CA GLU A 311 -6.25 0.05 -18.60
C GLU A 311 -7.03 1.03 -17.70
N LYS A 312 -8.26 0.66 -17.32
CA LYS A 312 -9.15 1.50 -16.49
C LYS A 312 -8.77 1.47 -15.01
N TYR A 313 -8.38 0.31 -14.51
CA TYR A 313 -8.17 0.01 -13.09
C TYR A 313 -6.87 -0.77 -12.85
N PRO A 314 -5.70 -0.33 -13.37
CA PRO A 314 -4.47 -1.13 -13.44
C PRO A 314 -4.06 -1.74 -12.10
N TRP A 315 -3.77 -0.93 -11.07
CA TRP A 315 -3.36 -1.43 -9.75
C TRP A 315 -4.37 -2.39 -9.12
N LEU A 316 -5.68 -2.11 -9.23
CA LEU A 316 -6.72 -3.00 -8.72
C LEU A 316 -6.71 -4.34 -9.45
N THR A 317 -6.69 -4.36 -10.78
CA THR A 317 -6.64 -5.62 -11.54
C THR A 317 -5.37 -6.41 -11.26
N ALA A 318 -4.23 -5.74 -11.06
CA ALA A 318 -2.97 -6.39 -10.69
C ALA A 318 -3.03 -7.02 -9.28
N GLU A 319 -3.61 -6.33 -8.29
CA GLU A 319 -3.81 -6.87 -6.93
C GLU A 319 -4.80 -8.04 -6.92
N LEU A 320 -5.91 -7.94 -7.64
CA LEU A 320 -6.90 -9.01 -7.73
C LEU A 320 -6.31 -10.24 -8.43
N GLU A 321 -5.52 -10.07 -9.51
CA GLU A 321 -4.78 -11.16 -10.11
C GLU A 321 -3.76 -11.77 -9.14
N LEU A 322 -2.96 -10.94 -8.45
CA LEU A 322 -1.91 -11.40 -7.52
C LEU A 322 -2.50 -12.24 -6.37
N ARG A 323 -3.45 -11.68 -5.62
CA ARG A 323 -4.05 -12.36 -4.45
C ARG A 323 -4.84 -13.61 -4.85
N SER A 324 -5.46 -13.60 -6.04
CA SER A 324 -6.10 -14.82 -6.57
C SER A 324 -5.08 -15.93 -6.87
N LYS A 325 -3.88 -15.61 -7.37
CA LYS A 325 -2.81 -16.61 -7.54
C LYS A 325 -2.35 -17.16 -6.20
N GLU A 326 -2.18 -16.31 -5.19
CA GLU A 326 -1.77 -16.73 -3.83
C GLU A 326 -2.80 -17.63 -3.16
N ILE A 327 -4.10 -17.37 -3.38
CA ILE A 327 -5.20 -18.24 -2.92
C ILE A 327 -5.18 -19.58 -3.68
N PHE A 328 -5.17 -19.55 -5.02
CA PHE A 328 -5.17 -20.80 -5.80
C PHE A 328 -3.89 -21.62 -5.65
N ALA A 329 -2.74 -21.01 -5.39
CA ALA A 329 -1.50 -21.73 -5.13
C ALA A 329 -1.63 -22.62 -3.87
N LYS A 330 -2.28 -22.12 -2.82
CA LYS A 330 -2.59 -22.89 -1.60
C LYS A 330 -3.60 -24.00 -1.89
N ILE A 331 -4.73 -23.68 -2.53
CA ILE A 331 -5.79 -24.66 -2.88
C ILE A 331 -5.23 -25.80 -3.74
N LEU A 332 -4.36 -25.48 -4.72
CA LEU A 332 -3.72 -26.48 -5.57
C LEU A 332 -2.66 -27.30 -4.83
N ALA A 333 -1.95 -26.72 -3.85
CA ALA A 333 -1.04 -27.46 -2.98
C ALA A 333 -1.80 -28.44 -2.07
N GLU A 334 -2.88 -28.01 -1.41
CA GLU A 334 -3.74 -28.87 -0.57
C GLU A 334 -4.30 -30.04 -1.37
N LYS A 335 -4.77 -29.77 -2.60
CA LYS A 335 -5.30 -30.77 -3.53
C LYS A 335 -4.25 -31.81 -3.96
N ASP A 336 -2.99 -31.40 -4.09
CA ASP A 336 -1.83 -32.28 -4.33
C ASP A 336 -1.32 -32.96 -3.02
N GLY A 337 -1.95 -32.72 -1.87
CA GLY A 337 -1.56 -33.29 -0.57
C GLY A 337 -0.37 -32.60 0.09
N ILE A 338 -0.14 -31.32 -0.22
CA ILE A 338 0.98 -30.51 0.26
C ILE A 338 0.46 -29.42 1.21
N ASP A 339 1.13 -29.29 2.35
CA ASP A 339 0.92 -28.23 3.34
C ASP A 339 1.16 -26.83 2.72
N PRO A 340 0.16 -25.92 2.74
CA PRO A 340 0.28 -24.54 2.23
C PRO A 340 1.42 -23.73 2.83
N ASP A 341 1.78 -23.94 4.09
CA ASP A 341 2.81 -23.12 4.74
C ASP A 341 4.20 -23.39 4.16
N ARG A 342 4.43 -24.56 3.56
CA ARG A 342 5.66 -24.84 2.79
C ARG A 342 5.84 -23.92 1.58
N LEU A 343 4.77 -23.30 1.05
CA LEU A 343 4.89 -22.29 -0.02
C LEU A 343 5.57 -21.00 0.47
N LYS A 344 5.63 -20.75 1.79
CA LYS A 344 6.37 -19.63 2.39
C LYS A 344 7.86 -19.94 2.53
N GLU A 345 8.22 -21.22 2.65
CA GLU A 345 9.58 -21.69 2.94
C GLU A 345 10.34 -22.19 1.69
N GLU A 346 9.65 -22.78 0.72
CA GLU A 346 10.24 -23.43 -0.45
C GLU A 346 9.99 -22.65 -1.75
N GLU A 347 10.94 -21.80 -2.15
CA GLU A 347 10.85 -20.94 -3.35
C GLU A 347 10.44 -21.69 -4.64
N ASN A 348 11.09 -22.82 -4.95
CA ASN A 348 10.76 -23.64 -6.12
C ASN A 348 9.34 -24.24 -6.07
N LEU A 349 8.82 -24.50 -4.86
CA LEU A 349 7.48 -25.04 -4.65
C LEU A 349 6.44 -23.93 -4.85
N ASN A 350 6.72 -22.75 -4.31
CA ASN A 350 5.92 -21.55 -4.52
C ASN A 350 5.85 -21.15 -6.01
N GLU A 351 6.97 -21.18 -6.73
CA GLU A 351 7.01 -20.92 -8.17
C GLU A 351 6.15 -21.92 -8.94
N LYS A 352 6.29 -23.24 -8.67
CA LYS A 352 5.44 -24.29 -9.28
C LYS A 352 3.96 -23.98 -9.12
N TYR A 353 3.49 -23.74 -7.89
CA TYR A 353 2.07 -23.53 -7.63
C TYR A 353 1.57 -22.16 -8.07
N THR A 354 2.41 -21.12 -8.06
CA THR A 354 2.05 -19.80 -8.62
C THR A 354 1.86 -19.87 -10.14
N ILE A 355 2.70 -20.62 -10.87
CA ILE A 355 2.53 -20.83 -12.32
C ILE A 355 1.28 -21.64 -12.64
N LEU A 356 0.97 -22.68 -11.84
CA LEU A 356 -0.27 -23.44 -11.99
C LEU A 356 -1.49 -22.56 -11.69
N ALA A 357 -1.45 -21.79 -10.60
CA ALA A 357 -2.50 -20.87 -10.21
C ALA A 357 -2.75 -19.77 -11.26
N ASP A 358 -1.71 -19.15 -11.82
CA ASP A 358 -1.84 -18.14 -12.89
C ASP A 358 -2.59 -18.69 -14.12
N ARG A 359 -2.27 -19.94 -14.53
CA ARG A 359 -3.04 -20.62 -15.59
C ARG A 359 -4.48 -20.88 -15.17
N THR A 360 -4.68 -21.48 -14.00
CA THR A 360 -6.01 -21.83 -13.46
C THR A 360 -6.92 -20.59 -13.38
N ILE A 361 -6.45 -19.46 -12.87
CA ILE A 361 -7.27 -18.25 -12.78
C ILE A 361 -7.52 -17.56 -14.12
N ARG A 362 -6.70 -17.78 -15.17
CA ARG A 362 -6.93 -17.20 -16.50
C ARG A 362 -7.86 -18.02 -17.38
N SER A 363 -7.92 -19.33 -17.18
CA SER A 363 -8.61 -20.30 -18.07
C SER A 363 -9.70 -21.15 -17.39
N GLY A 364 -9.93 -20.99 -16.09
CA GLY A 364 -10.93 -21.77 -15.33
C GLY A 364 -12.32 -21.15 -15.17
N GLY A 365 -12.61 -20.01 -15.81
CA GLY A 365 -13.96 -19.40 -15.81
C GLY A 365 -14.46 -18.87 -14.47
N TYR A 366 -13.58 -18.64 -13.50
CA TYR A 366 -13.98 -18.25 -12.14
C TYR A 366 -14.56 -16.84 -12.08
N ARG A 367 -15.43 -16.58 -11.10
CA ARG A 367 -15.88 -15.23 -10.72
C ARG A 367 -15.20 -14.82 -9.42
N ILE A 368 -14.35 -13.81 -9.50
CA ILE A 368 -13.50 -13.34 -8.40
C ILE A 368 -14.09 -12.04 -7.84
N TYR A 369 -14.61 -12.12 -6.61
CA TYR A 369 -15.30 -11.02 -5.94
C TYR A 369 -14.39 -10.37 -4.90
N SER A 370 -14.26 -9.05 -4.98
CA SER A 370 -13.42 -8.27 -4.06
C SER A 370 -14.21 -7.53 -3.00
N THR A 371 -13.53 -7.13 -1.94
CA THR A 371 -14.07 -6.27 -0.86
C THR A 371 -14.16 -4.79 -1.25
N ILE A 372 -13.55 -4.40 -2.37
CA ILE A 372 -13.36 -3.01 -2.79
C ILE A 372 -14.69 -2.37 -3.17
N ASN A 373 -15.07 -1.30 -2.48
CA ASN A 373 -16.18 -0.46 -2.86
C ASN A 373 -15.77 0.41 -4.07
N LYS A 374 -16.40 0.16 -5.22
CA LYS A 374 -16.13 0.86 -6.48
C LYS A 374 -16.15 2.38 -6.34
N ASP A 375 -17.18 2.93 -5.70
CA ASP A 375 -17.40 4.39 -5.68
C ASP A 375 -16.44 5.08 -4.71
N MET A 376 -16.02 4.38 -3.64
CA MET A 376 -14.90 4.81 -2.79
C MET A 376 -13.54 4.77 -3.52
N TYR A 377 -13.32 3.75 -4.36
CA TYR A 377 -12.10 3.64 -5.19
C TYR A 377 -12.04 4.74 -6.26
N ASP A 378 -13.11 4.91 -7.05
CA ASP A 378 -13.22 5.97 -8.05
C ASP A 378 -13.06 7.37 -7.41
N ALA A 379 -13.66 7.62 -6.24
CA ALA A 379 -13.55 8.89 -5.52
C ALA A 379 -12.13 9.15 -4.98
N MET A 380 -11.46 8.15 -4.40
CA MET A 380 -10.08 8.30 -3.96
C MET A 380 -9.10 8.45 -5.12
N LYS A 381 -9.33 7.79 -6.26
CA LYS A 381 -8.57 8.02 -7.50
C LYS A 381 -8.71 9.49 -7.93
N LYS A 382 -9.93 10.00 -8.00
CA LYS A 382 -10.20 11.41 -8.36
C LYS A 382 -9.51 12.40 -7.41
N VAL A 383 -9.58 12.20 -6.09
CA VAL A 383 -8.86 13.05 -5.11
C VAL A 383 -7.34 13.00 -5.33
N THR A 384 -6.82 11.87 -5.79
CA THR A 384 -5.39 11.69 -6.10
C THR A 384 -4.97 12.44 -7.37
N GLU A 385 -5.83 12.43 -8.39
CA GLU A 385 -5.64 13.19 -9.64
C GLU A 385 -5.72 14.72 -9.40
N GLU A 386 -6.65 15.18 -8.56
CA GLU A 386 -6.90 16.61 -8.28
C GLU A 386 -5.96 17.24 -7.23
N PHE A 387 -5.23 16.46 -6.42
CA PHE A 387 -4.41 17.01 -5.33
C PHE A 387 -3.10 17.64 -5.84
N THR A 388 -2.98 18.97 -5.74
CA THR A 388 -1.82 19.72 -6.24
C THR A 388 -0.66 19.86 -5.24
N LEU A 389 -0.88 19.49 -3.97
CA LEU A 389 0.08 19.73 -2.87
C LEU A 389 0.99 18.53 -2.58
N TYR A 390 1.27 17.65 -3.55
CA TYR A 390 2.21 16.53 -3.36
C TYR A 390 3.63 17.00 -3.03
N GLY A 391 4.22 17.81 -3.91
CA GLY A 391 5.58 18.31 -3.77
C GLY A 391 6.22 18.62 -5.12
N GLN A 392 7.54 18.76 -5.10
CA GLN A 392 8.34 19.01 -6.30
C GLN A 392 8.38 17.74 -7.17
N THR A 393 8.18 17.88 -8.48
CA THR A 393 8.57 16.85 -9.45
C THR A 393 10.03 17.10 -9.85
N TYR A 394 10.85 16.06 -9.83
CA TYR A 394 12.22 16.10 -10.36
C TYR A 394 12.29 15.46 -11.75
N LYS A 395 13.39 15.67 -12.47
CA LYS A 395 13.71 14.93 -13.71
C LYS A 395 14.81 13.89 -13.43
N LYS A 396 14.72 12.74 -14.09
CA LYS A 396 15.80 11.74 -14.25
C LYS A 396 16.05 11.53 -15.74
N LYS A 397 17.29 11.21 -16.11
CA LYS A 397 17.58 10.65 -17.44
C LYS A 397 17.02 9.23 -17.49
N GLY A 398 16.19 8.96 -18.48
CA GLY A 398 15.68 7.64 -18.82
C GLY A 398 15.97 7.32 -20.28
N LYS A 399 15.34 6.26 -20.79
CA LYS A 399 15.34 5.94 -22.21
C LYS A 399 13.92 5.85 -22.74
N ASP A 400 13.74 6.31 -23.97
CA ASP A 400 12.52 6.12 -24.72
C ASP A 400 12.31 4.62 -25.04
N PRO A 401 11.12 4.03 -24.77
CA PRO A 401 10.89 2.59 -24.98
C PRO A 401 10.88 2.14 -26.45
N GLU A 402 10.60 3.04 -27.41
CA GLU A 402 10.49 2.70 -28.83
C GLU A 402 11.79 2.95 -29.60
N THR A 403 12.47 4.06 -29.30
CA THR A 403 13.69 4.52 -29.99
C THR A 403 14.98 4.19 -29.25
N GLY A 404 14.93 4.04 -27.91
CA GLY A 404 16.11 3.83 -27.07
C GLY A 404 16.97 5.08 -26.84
N GLU A 405 16.56 6.25 -27.34
CA GLU A 405 17.21 7.55 -27.12
C GLU A 405 17.06 8.03 -25.66
N GLU A 406 17.92 8.95 -25.23
CA GLU A 406 17.92 9.46 -23.85
C GLU A 406 16.90 10.59 -23.67
N ILE A 407 15.96 10.43 -22.72
CA ILE A 407 14.86 11.36 -22.47
C ILE A 407 14.82 11.81 -20.99
N GLU A 408 14.22 12.97 -20.72
CA GLU A 408 13.95 13.42 -19.34
C GLU A 408 12.60 12.88 -18.82
N VAL A 409 12.67 11.85 -17.98
CA VAL A 409 11.50 11.24 -17.32
C VAL A 409 11.21 11.98 -16.01
N ASP A 410 9.94 12.23 -15.71
CA ASP A 410 9.52 12.81 -14.44
C ASP A 410 9.68 11.82 -13.26
N VAL A 411 9.99 12.38 -12.09
CA VAL A 411 10.08 11.71 -10.80
C VAL A 411 9.24 12.52 -9.81
N PRO A 412 7.91 12.32 -9.81
CA PRO A 412 7.02 13.02 -8.90
C PRO A 412 7.17 12.51 -7.46
N VAL A 413 6.75 13.31 -6.49
CA VAL A 413 6.33 12.76 -5.19
C VAL A 413 5.15 11.83 -5.44
N GLN A 414 5.25 10.57 -5.00
CA GLN A 414 4.20 9.55 -5.04
C GLN A 414 3.34 9.56 -3.78
N THR A 415 2.27 8.76 -3.82
CA THR A 415 1.37 8.51 -2.69
C THR A 415 0.95 7.05 -2.63
N GLY A 416 0.63 6.59 -1.43
CA GLY A 416 0.01 5.29 -1.17
C GLY A 416 -1.08 5.51 -0.13
N SER A 417 -2.23 4.84 -0.28
CA SER A 417 -3.37 4.98 0.64
C SER A 417 -4.08 3.64 0.83
N MET A 418 -4.57 3.37 2.03
CA MET A 418 -5.33 2.16 2.36
C MET A 418 -6.51 2.50 3.27
N VAL A 419 -7.67 1.89 3.02
CA VAL A 419 -8.92 2.03 3.81
C VAL A 419 -9.39 0.63 4.21
N ILE A 420 -9.48 0.37 5.52
CA ILE A 420 -9.83 -0.95 6.08
C ILE A 420 -11.03 -0.81 7.02
N GLU A 421 -12.00 -1.72 6.93
CA GLU A 421 -13.06 -1.89 7.93
C GLU A 421 -12.50 -2.65 9.14
N ASN A 422 -12.44 -1.99 10.30
CA ASN A 422 -11.70 -2.49 11.47
C ASN A 422 -12.22 -3.84 12.00
N LYS A 423 -13.53 -4.03 11.92
CA LYS A 423 -14.24 -5.17 12.52
C LYS A 423 -14.02 -6.48 11.76
N THR A 424 -13.66 -6.40 10.47
CA THR A 424 -13.61 -7.54 9.55
C THR A 424 -12.25 -7.73 8.89
N GLY A 425 -11.46 -6.67 8.74
CA GLY A 425 -10.23 -6.69 7.92
C GLY A 425 -10.48 -6.41 6.43
N ARG A 426 -11.73 -6.14 6.00
CA ARG A 426 -12.05 -5.82 4.59
C ARG A 426 -11.29 -4.58 4.13
N ILE A 427 -10.55 -4.70 3.04
CA ILE A 427 -10.02 -3.54 2.32
C ILE A 427 -11.17 -2.92 1.51
N LEU A 428 -11.61 -1.73 1.91
CA LEU A 428 -12.73 -1.02 1.27
C LEU A 428 -12.28 -0.23 0.05
N SER A 429 -11.06 0.31 0.07
CA SER A 429 -10.47 1.10 -1.01
C SER A 429 -8.98 1.28 -0.78
N PHE A 430 -8.22 1.55 -1.85
CA PHE A 430 -6.78 1.86 -1.78
C PHE A 430 -6.36 2.79 -2.92
N VAL A 431 -5.17 3.39 -2.80
CA VAL A 431 -4.51 4.14 -3.89
C VAL A 431 -3.08 3.64 -4.02
N GLY A 432 -2.74 3.04 -5.16
CA GLY A 432 -1.41 2.47 -5.42
C GLY A 432 -0.38 3.44 -5.99
N GLY A 433 -0.77 4.64 -6.38
CA GLY A 433 0.14 5.64 -6.94
C GLY A 433 -0.62 6.86 -7.43
N ARG A 434 0.08 7.80 -8.07
CA ARG A 434 -0.57 9.00 -8.64
C ARG A 434 -0.95 8.85 -10.10
N ASP A 435 -0.09 8.22 -10.88
CA ASP A 435 -0.25 8.02 -12.31
C ASP A 435 0.48 6.72 -12.68
N HIS A 436 -0.27 5.74 -13.18
CA HIS A 436 0.24 4.41 -13.52
C HIS A 436 1.17 4.41 -14.74
N GLU A 437 1.00 5.38 -15.64
CA GLU A 437 1.83 5.50 -16.84
C GLU A 437 3.21 6.13 -16.52
N ILE A 438 3.33 6.77 -15.35
CA ILE A 438 4.59 7.29 -14.82
C ILE A 438 5.28 6.27 -13.90
N GLU A 439 4.52 5.56 -13.06
CA GLU A 439 5.04 4.54 -12.15
C GLU A 439 3.99 3.46 -11.85
N GLN A 440 4.37 2.20 -12.05
CA GLN A 440 3.47 1.05 -11.96
C GLN A 440 3.48 0.39 -10.57
N LEU A 441 4.54 0.62 -9.77
CA LEU A 441 4.66 0.08 -8.41
C LEU A 441 3.45 0.42 -7.54
N ASN A 442 2.81 -0.58 -6.93
CA ASN A 442 1.72 -0.36 -5.99
C ASN A 442 2.25 0.10 -4.62
N HIS A 443 2.19 1.41 -4.38
CA HIS A 443 2.66 2.04 -3.16
C HIS A 443 1.82 1.72 -1.92
N ALA A 444 0.62 1.17 -2.06
CA ALA A 444 -0.17 0.72 -0.91
C ALA A 444 0.34 -0.63 -0.35
N THR A 445 0.71 -1.56 -1.23
CA THR A 445 0.84 -3.00 -0.93
C THR A 445 2.24 -3.56 -1.17
N GLN A 446 3.06 -2.93 -2.01
CA GLN A 446 4.36 -3.46 -2.46
C GLN A 446 5.55 -2.55 -2.07
N ALA A 447 5.32 -1.26 -1.81
CA ALA A 447 6.38 -0.32 -1.42
C ALA A 447 6.67 -0.37 0.09
N TYR A 448 7.59 -1.25 0.51
CA TYR A 448 8.12 -1.27 1.87
C TYR A 448 8.92 0.00 2.18
N ARG A 449 8.57 0.69 3.27
CA ARG A 449 9.13 2.00 3.67
C ARG A 449 9.29 2.12 5.18
N SER A 450 10.22 2.96 5.63
CA SER A 450 10.29 3.31 7.05
C SER A 450 9.00 4.03 7.46
N ASN A 451 8.20 3.43 8.33
CA ASN A 451 6.95 3.99 8.84
C ASN A 451 7.18 5.13 9.88
N GLY A 452 8.44 5.33 10.28
CA GLY A 452 8.87 6.38 11.18
C GLY A 452 8.10 6.41 12.50
N SER A 453 7.70 7.61 12.92
CA SER A 453 6.94 7.81 14.16
C SER A 453 5.54 7.15 14.23
N THR A 454 5.06 6.44 13.20
CA THR A 454 3.87 5.57 13.33
C THR A 454 4.18 4.23 14.02
N MET A 455 5.44 3.83 14.16
CA MET A 455 5.81 2.63 14.92
C MET A 455 5.65 2.80 16.45
N LYS A 456 5.69 4.05 16.95
CA LYS A 456 5.75 4.35 18.38
C LYS A 456 4.59 3.74 19.21
N PRO A 457 3.32 3.82 18.79
CA PRO A 457 2.21 3.19 19.52
C PRO A 457 2.31 1.67 19.48
N LEU A 458 2.57 1.11 18.29
CA LEU A 458 2.59 -0.34 18.00
C LEU A 458 3.65 -1.09 18.81
N LEU A 459 4.88 -0.54 18.86
CA LEU A 459 6.06 -1.25 19.35
C LEU A 459 6.54 -0.83 20.74
N ALA A 460 6.17 0.36 21.22
CA ALA A 460 6.64 0.86 22.51
C ALA A 460 5.51 1.21 23.49
N TYR A 461 4.60 2.11 23.12
CA TYR A 461 3.59 2.59 24.08
C TYR A 461 2.53 1.53 24.40
N ALA A 462 1.93 0.86 23.40
CA ALA A 462 0.95 -0.19 23.67
C ALA A 462 1.55 -1.42 24.39
N PRO A 463 2.72 -1.97 23.97
CA PRO A 463 3.39 -3.01 24.75
C PRO A 463 3.71 -2.58 26.18
N ALA A 464 4.16 -1.35 26.43
CA ALA A 464 4.46 -0.88 27.79
C ALA A 464 3.20 -0.69 28.67
N LEU A 465 2.04 -0.37 28.08
CA LEU A 465 0.74 -0.35 28.76
C LEU A 465 0.29 -1.78 29.11
N ASP A 466 0.36 -2.70 28.16
CA ASP A 466 -0.03 -4.11 28.29
C ASP A 466 0.83 -4.85 29.34
N TYR A 467 2.14 -4.62 29.29
CA TYR A 467 3.15 -5.11 30.24
C TYR A 467 3.07 -4.51 31.65
N GLY A 468 2.15 -3.56 31.90
CA GLY A 468 1.96 -2.91 33.18
C GLY A 468 3.13 -2.02 33.63
N VAL A 469 3.87 -1.44 32.68
CA VAL A 469 5.03 -0.58 32.93
C VAL A 469 4.63 0.90 33.03
N ILE A 470 3.60 1.31 32.29
CA ILE A 470 3.02 2.67 32.32
C ILE A 470 1.48 2.64 32.35
N GLY A 471 0.89 3.71 32.88
CA GLY A 471 -0.47 4.15 32.56
C GLY A 471 -0.44 5.29 31.53
N ALA A 472 -1.61 5.73 31.05
CA ALA A 472 -1.69 6.70 29.95
C ALA A 472 -1.05 8.06 30.27
N GLY A 473 -1.02 8.45 31.55
CA GLY A 473 -0.39 9.67 32.03
C GLY A 473 0.97 9.48 32.71
N SER A 474 1.47 8.25 32.84
CA SER A 474 2.73 7.99 33.57
C SER A 474 3.92 8.74 32.98
N PRO A 475 4.91 9.14 33.80
CA PRO A 475 6.08 9.87 33.33
C PRO A 475 6.92 9.05 32.36
N VAL A 476 7.38 9.70 31.30
CA VAL A 476 8.45 9.25 30.41
C VAL A 476 9.49 10.36 30.26
N VAL A 477 10.74 9.99 30.00
CA VAL A 477 11.89 10.89 30.12
C VAL A 477 12.37 11.35 28.75
N ASP A 478 12.29 12.64 28.49
CA ASP A 478 12.68 13.29 27.25
C ASP A 478 14.01 14.07 27.45
N VAL A 479 15.07 13.33 27.76
CA VAL A 479 16.44 13.82 28.00
C VAL A 479 17.41 13.06 27.08
N LYS A 480 18.45 13.72 26.56
CA LYS A 480 19.43 13.08 25.67
C LYS A 480 20.22 11.99 26.39
N PHE A 481 20.73 11.06 25.60
CA PHE A 481 21.65 10.01 26.03
C PHE A 481 22.63 9.68 24.92
N LYS A 482 23.75 9.07 25.28
CA LYS A 482 24.75 8.55 24.36
C LYS A 482 25.13 7.14 24.78
N ARG A 483 24.90 6.15 23.92
CA ARG A 483 25.30 4.76 24.18
C ARG A 483 26.82 4.63 24.02
N SER A 484 27.49 4.05 25.02
CA SER A 484 28.94 3.92 25.06
C SER A 484 29.50 2.86 24.10
N TYR A 485 28.72 1.86 23.73
CA TYR A 485 29.18 0.72 22.92
C TYR A 485 29.11 0.94 21.40
N ASP A 486 28.24 1.84 20.92
CA ASP A 486 28.07 2.14 19.48
C ASP A 486 28.01 3.64 19.16
N ASN A 487 28.19 4.51 20.14
CA ASN A 487 28.06 5.97 20.03
C ASN A 487 26.68 6.47 19.55
N TYR A 488 25.62 5.65 19.65
CA TYR A 488 24.27 6.09 19.31
C TYR A 488 23.81 7.23 20.23
N GLU A 489 23.61 8.41 19.63
CA GLU A 489 23.25 9.67 20.28
C GLU A 489 22.00 10.25 19.57
N PRO A 490 20.80 9.75 19.87
CA PRO A 490 19.57 10.18 19.22
C PRO A 490 19.13 11.57 19.69
N VAL A 491 18.28 12.21 18.88
CA VAL A 491 17.69 13.52 19.17
C VAL A 491 16.18 13.55 18.88
N ASN A 492 15.48 14.51 19.46
CA ASN A 492 14.11 14.85 19.08
C ASN A 492 14.06 15.54 17.72
N TYR A 493 12.84 15.66 17.17
CA TYR A 493 12.58 16.30 15.88
C TYR A 493 13.14 17.74 15.81
N ILE A 494 13.13 18.45 16.93
CA ILE A 494 13.92 19.66 17.15
C ILE A 494 15.18 19.22 17.92
N PRO A 495 16.39 19.23 17.33
CA PRO A 495 17.58 18.62 17.97
C PRO A 495 18.04 19.30 19.27
N THR A 496 17.63 20.55 19.50
CA THR A 496 17.87 21.31 20.73
C THR A 496 16.83 21.08 21.82
N GLN A 497 15.73 20.37 21.54
CA GLN A 497 14.62 20.18 22.48
C GLN A 497 14.79 18.94 23.36
N GLU A 498 14.78 19.16 24.66
CA GLU A 498 14.66 18.16 25.72
C GLU A 498 13.58 18.65 26.69
N LEU A 499 12.51 17.89 26.85
CA LEU A 499 11.39 18.26 27.72
C LEU A 499 11.53 17.71 29.14
N GLY A 500 12.52 16.86 29.44
CA GLY A 500 12.62 16.25 30.76
C GLY A 500 11.47 15.27 31.01
N ILE A 501 10.92 15.24 32.22
CA ILE A 501 9.82 14.33 32.55
C ILE A 501 8.48 14.90 32.04
N ILE A 502 7.84 14.15 31.12
CA ILE A 502 6.55 14.46 30.51
C ILE A 502 5.56 13.27 30.62
N PRO A 503 4.24 13.50 30.62
CA PRO A 503 3.26 12.42 30.58
C PRO A 503 3.34 11.61 29.28
N ALA A 504 3.17 10.28 29.35
CA ALA A 504 3.21 9.40 28.17
C ALA A 504 2.22 9.84 27.07
N ARG A 505 0.98 10.25 27.43
CA ARG A 505 0.02 10.81 26.46
C ARG A 505 0.53 12.06 25.72
N GLN A 506 1.35 12.90 26.37
CA GLN A 506 1.96 14.07 25.74
C GLN A 506 3.13 13.69 24.84
N ALA A 507 3.94 12.71 25.24
CA ALA A 507 5.03 12.18 24.42
C ALA A 507 4.50 11.50 23.13
N VAL A 508 3.33 10.86 23.20
CA VAL A 508 2.59 10.35 22.03
C VAL A 508 2.02 11.49 21.18
N ALA A 509 1.31 12.44 21.78
CA ALA A 509 0.65 13.56 21.09
C ALA A 509 1.63 14.47 20.31
N SER A 510 2.76 14.81 20.95
CA SER A 510 3.85 15.60 20.36
C SER A 510 4.92 14.74 19.65
N SER A 511 4.80 13.42 19.71
CA SER A 511 5.61 12.45 18.97
C SER A 511 7.12 12.46 19.27
N GLN A 512 7.52 12.66 20.54
CA GLN A 512 8.94 12.75 20.94
C GLN A 512 9.73 11.46 20.73
N ASN A 513 11.03 11.59 20.46
CA ASN A 513 11.96 10.48 20.20
C ASN A 513 12.62 9.98 21.47
N LEU A 514 13.17 10.87 22.30
CA LEU A 514 13.97 10.47 23.47
C LEU A 514 13.10 9.70 24.49
N ALA A 515 11.90 10.22 24.74
CA ALA A 515 10.88 9.56 25.57
C ALA A 515 10.55 8.13 25.12
N VAL A 516 10.30 7.89 23.82
CA VAL A 516 9.93 6.55 23.34
C VAL A 516 11.12 5.60 23.28
N LEU A 517 12.32 6.09 22.94
CA LEU A 517 13.53 5.26 22.89
C LEU A 517 13.91 4.75 24.29
N ARG A 518 13.79 5.59 25.32
CA ARG A 518 14.01 5.20 26.72
C ARG A 518 12.92 4.28 27.27
N LEU A 519 11.65 4.53 26.92
CA LEU A 519 10.55 3.61 27.26
C LEU A 519 10.77 2.24 26.63
N TYR A 520 11.13 2.19 25.34
CA TYR A 520 11.40 0.96 24.61
C TYR A 520 12.60 0.20 25.20
N ASP A 521 13.70 0.90 25.52
CA ASP A 521 14.86 0.30 26.20
C ASP A 521 14.47 -0.38 27.53
N SER A 522 13.53 0.19 28.29
CA SER A 522 13.05 -0.39 29.56
C SER A 522 12.19 -1.65 29.41
N ILE A 523 11.70 -1.96 28.20
CA ILE A 523 10.89 -3.15 27.91
C ILE A 523 11.51 -4.10 26.89
N LEU A 524 12.63 -3.72 26.26
CA LEU A 524 13.29 -4.44 25.16
C LEU A 524 13.56 -5.92 25.50
N ASP A 525 14.01 -6.16 26.73
CA ASP A 525 14.35 -7.48 27.27
C ASP A 525 13.12 -8.45 27.31
N ARG A 526 11.89 -7.95 27.09
CA ARG A 526 10.65 -8.73 26.93
C ARG A 526 10.28 -9.09 25.48
N ARG A 527 11.15 -8.75 24.50
CA ARG A 527 10.93 -8.88 23.04
C ARG A 527 9.61 -8.24 22.51
N PRO A 528 9.31 -6.96 22.79
CA PRO A 528 8.09 -6.28 22.33
C PRO A 528 7.84 -6.28 20.80
N ALA A 529 8.86 -6.55 19.97
CA ALA A 529 8.67 -6.73 18.53
C ALA A 529 7.77 -7.92 18.16
N THR A 530 7.53 -8.88 19.05
CA THR A 530 6.55 -9.97 18.81
C THR A 530 5.10 -9.48 18.71
N TYR A 531 4.79 -8.26 19.20
CA TYR A 531 3.49 -7.64 18.93
C TYR A 531 3.35 -7.23 17.45
N LEU A 532 4.45 -6.95 16.74
CA LEU A 532 4.42 -6.65 15.30
C LEU A 532 4.20 -7.90 14.44
N GLU A 533 4.78 -9.04 14.82
CA GLU A 533 4.50 -10.35 14.19
C GLU A 533 2.98 -10.64 14.23
N LYS A 534 2.36 -10.48 15.40
CA LYS A 534 0.91 -10.63 15.59
C LYS A 534 0.05 -9.63 14.80
N MET A 535 0.63 -8.52 14.34
CA MET A 535 -0.03 -7.47 13.55
C MET A 535 0.38 -7.51 12.07
N GLY A 536 0.84 -8.66 11.58
CA GLY A 536 1.03 -8.93 10.15
C GLY A 536 2.29 -8.33 9.52
N PHE A 537 3.25 -7.81 10.28
CA PHE A 537 4.51 -7.28 9.71
C PHE A 537 5.36 -8.43 9.12
N SER A 538 5.40 -8.51 7.80
CA SER A 538 5.85 -9.69 7.04
C SER A 538 7.36 -9.75 6.76
N LYS A 539 8.10 -8.66 7.01
CA LYS A 539 9.54 -8.49 6.69
C LYS A 539 10.39 -8.06 7.90
N LEU A 540 10.05 -8.55 9.10
CA LEU A 540 10.88 -8.37 10.29
C LEU A 540 12.15 -9.25 10.22
N THR A 541 13.26 -8.74 10.75
CA THR A 541 14.56 -9.41 10.84
C THR A 541 15.06 -9.45 12.28
N GLU A 542 15.99 -10.34 12.63
CA GLU A 542 16.55 -10.44 14.00
C GLU A 542 17.07 -9.10 14.56
N GLY A 543 17.59 -8.21 13.71
CA GLY A 543 18.02 -6.87 14.12
C GLY A 543 16.87 -5.98 14.63
N ASP A 544 15.67 -6.14 14.08
CA ASP A 544 14.51 -5.31 14.42
C ASP A 544 14.01 -5.58 15.86
N TYR A 545 14.20 -6.80 16.39
CA TYR A 545 13.85 -7.18 17.77
C TYR A 545 14.75 -6.55 18.83
N VAL A 546 15.98 -6.13 18.47
CA VAL A 546 17.01 -5.68 19.43
C VAL A 546 17.43 -4.21 19.25
N ASN A 547 17.17 -3.61 18.09
CA ASN A 547 17.55 -2.22 17.82
C ASN A 547 16.58 -1.22 18.47
N LEU A 548 17.11 -0.24 19.22
CA LEU A 548 16.29 0.85 19.75
C LEU A 548 15.64 1.68 18.64
N SER A 549 16.31 1.81 17.49
CA SER A 549 15.78 2.55 16.33
C SER A 549 14.46 1.98 15.79
N THR A 550 14.17 0.68 16.01
CA THR A 550 12.93 0.05 15.58
C THR A 550 11.71 0.79 16.14
N SER A 551 11.73 1.23 17.41
CA SER A 551 10.60 1.93 18.04
C SER A 551 10.30 3.31 17.46
N ILE A 552 11.20 3.88 16.66
CA ILE A 552 10.99 5.12 15.90
C ILE A 552 10.84 4.89 14.39
N GLY A 553 10.62 3.63 13.97
CA GLY A 553 10.40 3.21 12.58
C GLY A 553 11.69 2.90 11.80
N GLY A 554 12.83 2.80 12.48
CA GLY A 554 14.10 2.33 11.90
C GLY A 554 14.16 0.81 11.79
N ILE A 555 13.20 0.24 11.07
CA ILE A 555 13.09 -1.18 10.68
C ILE A 555 13.87 -1.46 9.40
N THR A 556 14.41 -2.68 9.29
CA THR A 556 15.40 -3.08 8.27
C THR A 556 14.86 -3.03 6.83
N HIS A 557 13.68 -3.61 6.57
CA HIS A 557 13.05 -3.58 5.25
C HIS A 557 12.03 -2.44 5.08
N GLY A 558 11.48 -1.91 6.18
CA GLY A 558 10.29 -1.07 6.15
C GLY A 558 9.00 -1.87 6.28
N ALA A 559 7.88 -1.18 6.13
CA ALA A 559 6.52 -1.73 6.09
C ALA A 559 5.73 -1.05 4.97
N THR A 560 4.69 -1.71 4.47
CA THR A 560 3.78 -1.18 3.44
C THR A 560 2.73 -0.24 4.06
N VAL A 561 1.91 0.43 3.24
CA VAL A 561 0.75 1.19 3.75
C VAL A 561 -0.30 0.24 4.29
N GLU A 562 -0.46 -0.94 3.70
CA GLU A 562 -1.34 -2.00 4.16
C GLU A 562 -0.96 -2.51 5.56
N GLU A 563 0.25 -3.01 5.76
CA GLU A 563 0.75 -3.48 7.07
C GLU A 563 0.62 -2.39 8.14
N ASN A 564 1.07 -1.17 7.83
CA ASN A 564 1.09 -0.06 8.78
C ASN A 564 -0.31 0.53 9.06
N THR A 565 -1.29 0.33 8.16
CA THR A 565 -2.70 0.69 8.42
C THR A 565 -3.40 -0.42 9.19
N ASN A 566 -3.17 -1.68 8.82
CA ASN A 566 -3.86 -2.80 9.45
C ASN A 566 -3.41 -3.00 10.91
N ALA A 567 -2.14 -2.79 11.22
CA ALA A 567 -1.66 -2.82 12.61
C ALA A 567 -2.41 -1.81 13.52
N TYR A 568 -3.00 -0.74 12.97
CA TYR A 568 -3.83 0.20 13.72
C TYR A 568 -5.31 -0.24 13.87
N THR A 569 -5.83 -1.14 13.02
CA THR A 569 -7.19 -1.73 13.20
C THR A 569 -7.27 -2.47 14.53
N THR A 570 -6.17 -3.09 14.96
CA THR A 570 -5.97 -3.69 16.29
C THR A 570 -6.43 -2.79 17.44
N PHE A 571 -6.10 -1.50 17.42
CA PHE A 571 -6.52 -0.56 18.47
C PHE A 571 -7.99 -0.17 18.36
N ALA A 572 -8.51 -0.11 17.14
CA ALA A 572 -9.91 0.18 16.88
C ALA A 572 -10.83 -0.99 17.30
N ASN A 573 -10.39 -2.22 17.04
CA ASN A 573 -11.09 -3.47 17.32
C ASN A 573 -10.69 -4.07 18.68
N ASN A 574 -10.60 -3.24 19.72
CA ASN A 574 -10.44 -3.65 21.13
C ASN A 574 -9.21 -4.55 21.44
N GLY A 575 -8.15 -4.47 20.65
CA GLY A 575 -6.92 -5.27 20.83
C GLY A 575 -6.84 -6.52 19.95
N GLN A 576 -7.86 -6.79 19.13
CA GLN A 576 -7.90 -7.91 18.20
C GLN A 576 -7.53 -7.47 16.78
N PHE A 577 -6.49 -8.08 16.21
CA PHE A 577 -6.07 -7.88 14.83
C PHE A 577 -6.86 -8.82 13.91
N ASN A 578 -7.44 -8.27 12.84
CA ASN A 578 -7.96 -9.03 11.71
C ASN A 578 -6.99 -8.82 10.55
N ASP A 579 -6.61 -9.86 9.81
CA ASP A 579 -5.73 -9.66 8.65
C ASP A 579 -6.45 -8.93 7.50
N ALA A 580 -5.70 -8.15 6.72
CA ALA A 580 -6.27 -7.26 5.70
C ALA A 580 -6.50 -8.03 4.40
N TYR A 581 -7.76 -8.09 3.95
CA TYR A 581 -8.12 -8.94 2.82
C TYR A 581 -8.87 -8.17 1.72
N MET A 582 -8.56 -8.53 0.47
CA MET A 582 -9.14 -7.90 -0.74
C MET A 582 -10.06 -8.83 -1.54
N ILE A 583 -9.87 -10.15 -1.44
CA ILE A 583 -10.72 -11.15 -2.10
C ILE A 583 -11.74 -11.66 -1.08
N GLU A 584 -13.02 -11.37 -1.31
CA GLU A 584 -14.13 -11.87 -0.51
C GLU A 584 -14.35 -13.36 -0.78
N ARG A 585 -14.60 -13.69 -2.05
CA ARG A 585 -15.00 -15.02 -2.47
C ARG A 585 -14.64 -15.25 -3.94
N ILE A 586 -14.47 -16.52 -4.29
CA ILE A 586 -14.27 -16.97 -5.67
C ILE A 586 -15.28 -18.07 -5.94
N GLU A 587 -16.05 -17.94 -7.01
CA GLU A 587 -16.97 -18.96 -7.52
C GLU A 587 -16.46 -19.58 -8.82
N ASP A 588 -16.88 -20.81 -9.12
CA ASP A 588 -16.76 -21.41 -10.45
C ASP A 588 -17.90 -20.98 -11.39
N LEU A 589 -17.93 -21.55 -12.61
CA LEU A 589 -18.95 -21.25 -13.62
C LEU A 589 -20.37 -21.62 -13.17
N ASP A 590 -20.51 -22.75 -12.47
CA ASP A 590 -21.78 -23.26 -11.93
C ASP A 590 -22.28 -22.43 -10.73
N GLY A 591 -21.40 -21.65 -10.09
CA GLY A 591 -21.71 -20.85 -8.90
C GLY A 591 -21.42 -21.56 -7.58
N ASN A 592 -20.57 -22.61 -7.58
CA ASN A 592 -20.07 -23.18 -6.33
C ASN A 592 -18.95 -22.28 -5.78
N ILE A 593 -18.94 -22.07 -4.46
CA ILE A 593 -17.88 -21.33 -3.78
C ILE A 593 -16.61 -22.20 -3.74
N VAL A 594 -15.54 -21.70 -4.35
CA VAL A 594 -14.19 -22.30 -4.41
C VAL A 594 -13.29 -21.75 -3.29
N TYR A 595 -13.52 -20.50 -2.90
CA TYR A 595 -12.91 -19.82 -1.77
C TYR A 595 -13.90 -18.78 -1.22
N GLU A 596 -13.95 -18.62 0.11
CA GLU A 596 -14.58 -17.50 0.81
C GLU A 596 -13.69 -17.12 2.00
N HIS A 597 -13.60 -15.84 2.33
CA HIS A 597 -12.68 -15.38 3.38
C HIS A 597 -13.19 -15.72 4.78
N GLU A 598 -12.56 -16.68 5.44
CA GLU A 598 -12.77 -16.95 6.87
C GLU A 598 -11.89 -16.01 7.73
N ALA A 599 -12.54 -15.13 8.50
CA ALA A 599 -11.84 -14.24 9.42
C ALA A 599 -11.21 -15.01 10.59
N ALA A 600 -9.91 -14.82 10.82
CA ALA A 600 -9.15 -15.43 11.91
C ALA A 600 -8.55 -14.36 12.86
N PRO A 601 -9.32 -13.81 13.82
CA PRO A 601 -8.85 -12.73 14.68
C PRO A 601 -7.74 -13.18 15.64
N VAL A 602 -6.71 -12.35 15.77
CA VAL A 602 -5.57 -12.57 16.68
C VAL A 602 -5.66 -11.63 17.88
N ASP A 603 -5.69 -12.17 19.09
CA ASP A 603 -5.60 -11.37 20.32
C ASP A 603 -4.17 -10.79 20.48
N VAL A 604 -4.02 -9.50 20.18
CA VAL A 604 -2.74 -8.79 20.25
C VAL A 604 -2.55 -8.15 21.63
N PHE A 605 -3.51 -7.31 22.04
CA PHE A 605 -3.48 -6.51 23.28
C PHE A 605 -4.75 -6.74 24.10
N ALA A 606 -4.73 -6.43 25.40
CA ALA A 606 -5.96 -6.38 26.19
C ALA A 606 -6.89 -5.22 25.73
N PRO A 607 -8.23 -5.35 25.83
CA PRO A 607 -9.16 -4.26 25.50
C PRO A 607 -8.89 -2.96 26.27
N GLU A 608 -8.49 -3.07 27.54
CA GLU A 608 -8.03 -1.92 28.33
C GLU A 608 -6.82 -1.21 27.70
N THR A 609 -5.83 -1.98 27.26
CA THR A 609 -4.60 -1.49 26.60
C THR A 609 -4.94 -0.78 25.30
N ALA A 610 -5.76 -1.41 24.45
CA ALA A 610 -6.22 -0.82 23.20
C ALA A 610 -6.96 0.50 23.43
N TYR A 611 -7.96 0.52 24.32
CA TYR A 611 -8.69 1.75 24.67
C TYR A 611 -7.77 2.86 25.20
N MET A 612 -6.81 2.52 26.08
CA MET A 612 -5.88 3.50 26.64
C MET A 612 -4.94 4.07 25.58
N MET A 613 -4.44 3.24 24.67
CA MET A 613 -3.64 3.70 23.52
C MET A 613 -4.46 4.62 22.62
N THR A 614 -5.72 4.26 22.33
CA THR A 614 -6.67 5.07 21.57
C THR A 614 -6.91 6.44 22.22
N ASP A 615 -7.09 6.51 23.55
CA ASP A 615 -7.28 7.78 24.25
C ASP A 615 -6.03 8.68 24.22
N MET A 616 -4.83 8.10 24.28
CA MET A 616 -3.58 8.84 24.07
C MET A 616 -3.47 9.35 22.63
N LEU A 617 -3.86 8.53 21.64
CA LEU A 617 -3.81 8.87 20.21
C LEU A 617 -4.85 9.92 19.78
N ARG A 618 -6.00 10.02 20.47
CA ARG A 618 -6.89 11.21 20.36
C ARG A 618 -6.14 12.52 20.64
N GLY A 619 -5.09 12.49 21.46
CA GLY A 619 -4.22 13.63 21.77
C GLY A 619 -3.48 14.17 20.55
N VAL A 620 -3.13 13.32 19.58
CA VAL A 620 -2.43 13.71 18.34
C VAL A 620 -3.31 14.61 17.45
N MET A 621 -4.64 14.45 17.55
CA MET A 621 -5.67 15.21 16.82
C MET A 621 -6.19 16.45 17.58
N LYS A 622 -5.69 16.71 18.79
CA LYS A 622 -6.02 17.90 19.61
C LYS A 622 -4.97 19.00 19.41
N GLN A 623 -5.30 20.23 19.79
CA GLN A 623 -4.38 21.38 19.73
C GLN A 623 -3.02 21.07 20.37
N GLY A 624 -1.93 21.31 19.62
CA GLY A 624 -0.57 20.95 20.00
C GLY A 624 -0.13 19.54 19.57
N GLY A 625 -1.06 18.69 19.11
CA GLY A 625 -0.78 17.38 18.54
C GLY A 625 -0.42 17.42 17.06
N THR A 626 0.40 16.47 16.60
CA THR A 626 0.99 16.50 15.24
C THR A 626 0.00 16.30 14.08
N ALA A 627 -1.26 15.94 14.34
CA ALA A 627 -2.33 15.81 13.35
C ALA A 627 -3.47 16.84 13.53
N THR A 628 -3.24 17.94 14.26
CA THR A 628 -4.22 19.03 14.44
C THR A 628 -4.82 19.51 13.10
N LEU A 629 -3.98 19.59 12.04
CA LEU A 629 -4.41 20.06 10.71
C LEU A 629 -5.37 19.08 10.02
N ALA A 630 -5.14 17.77 10.11
CA ALA A 630 -6.04 16.78 9.53
C ALA A 630 -7.44 16.92 10.12
N LYS A 631 -7.56 17.01 11.46
CA LYS A 631 -8.84 17.23 12.13
C LYS A 631 -9.50 18.54 11.69
N SER A 632 -8.75 19.64 11.58
CA SER A 632 -9.32 20.94 11.18
C SER A 632 -9.68 21.05 9.69
N GLN A 633 -9.49 20.00 8.89
CA GLN A 633 -9.90 19.94 7.48
C GLN A 633 -11.01 18.91 7.23
N LEU A 634 -11.45 18.15 8.23
CA LEU A 634 -12.66 17.33 8.12
C LEU A 634 -13.91 18.22 8.15
N LYS A 635 -14.87 17.96 7.26
CA LYS A 635 -16.20 18.63 7.24
C LYS A 635 -17.23 17.98 8.17
N PHE A 636 -16.84 16.91 8.86
CA PHE A 636 -17.67 16.11 9.76
C PHE A 636 -16.90 15.82 11.06
N SER A 637 -17.59 15.30 12.07
CA SER A 637 -17.01 15.00 13.39
C SER A 637 -17.31 13.55 13.77
N SER A 638 -16.26 12.79 14.09
CA SER A 638 -16.31 11.43 14.61
C SER A 638 -15.12 11.22 15.57
N ASP A 639 -15.11 10.11 16.33
CA ASP A 639 -14.15 9.83 17.40
C ASP A 639 -12.79 9.33 16.86
N PHE A 640 -12.10 10.17 16.08
CA PHE A 640 -10.83 9.82 15.47
C PHE A 640 -9.65 9.88 16.45
N ALA A 641 -8.91 8.77 16.51
CA ALA A 641 -7.54 8.68 16.99
C ALA A 641 -6.58 8.58 15.79
N ALA A 642 -5.36 9.10 15.89
CA ALA A 642 -4.41 9.07 14.77
C ALA A 642 -2.94 9.15 15.21
N LYS A 643 -2.02 8.82 14.30
CA LYS A 643 -0.58 9.02 14.47
C LYS A 643 0.08 9.47 13.17
N THR A 644 0.90 10.51 13.24
CA THR A 644 1.81 10.89 12.14
C THR A 644 3.12 10.12 12.17
N GLY A 645 3.67 9.85 10.99
CA GLY A 645 5.04 9.41 10.76
C GLY A 645 5.80 10.46 9.94
N THR A 646 7.11 10.52 10.13
CA THR A 646 8.06 11.33 9.35
C THR A 646 9.42 10.67 9.54
N THR A 647 10.12 10.38 8.45
CA THR A 647 11.44 9.72 8.46
C THR A 647 12.57 10.75 8.42
N GLN A 648 13.82 10.29 8.60
CA GLN A 648 15.00 11.16 8.57
C GLN A 648 15.11 11.90 7.22
N ASP A 649 15.39 13.21 7.31
CA ASP A 649 15.38 14.16 6.19
C ASP A 649 14.02 14.28 5.46
N HIS A 650 12.93 13.83 6.08
CA HIS A 650 11.57 13.86 5.53
C HIS A 650 11.46 13.14 4.18
N LYS A 651 12.13 12.00 4.03
CA LYS A 651 12.05 11.16 2.82
C LYS A 651 10.66 10.55 2.63
N ASP A 652 10.01 10.26 3.75
CA ASP A 652 8.68 9.67 3.84
C ASP A 652 7.90 10.42 4.94
N VAL A 653 6.61 10.66 4.70
CA VAL A 653 5.68 11.13 5.73
C VAL A 653 4.38 10.34 5.69
N TRP A 654 3.80 10.15 6.86
CA TRP A 654 2.66 9.27 7.07
C TRP A 654 1.59 9.93 7.94
N LEU A 655 0.34 9.56 7.72
CA LEU A 655 -0.73 9.70 8.69
C LEU A 655 -1.59 8.45 8.65
N VAL A 656 -1.66 7.72 9.77
CA VAL A 656 -2.62 6.64 9.99
C VAL A 656 -3.63 7.12 11.03
N GLY A 657 -4.92 7.01 10.75
CA GLY A 657 -5.98 7.49 11.62
C GLY A 657 -7.26 6.67 11.47
N TYR A 658 -7.95 6.47 12.58
CA TYR A 658 -9.04 5.50 12.71
C TYR A 658 -10.12 5.99 13.68
N ASN A 659 -11.36 5.58 13.41
CA ASN A 659 -12.49 5.67 14.34
C ASN A 659 -12.98 4.22 14.62
N PRO A 660 -14.14 3.97 15.28
CA PRO A 660 -14.58 2.59 15.52
C PRO A 660 -14.77 1.75 14.26
N ASN A 661 -15.23 2.35 13.15
CA ASN A 661 -15.63 1.62 11.94
C ASN A 661 -14.46 1.38 10.98
N ILE A 662 -13.66 2.41 10.69
CA ILE A 662 -12.59 2.33 9.68
C ILE A 662 -11.23 2.79 10.18
N SER A 663 -10.18 2.29 9.54
CA SER A 663 -8.79 2.79 9.58
C SER A 663 -8.37 3.27 8.21
N VAL A 664 -7.73 4.45 8.15
CA VAL A 664 -7.18 5.03 6.91
C VAL A 664 -5.74 5.45 7.12
N GLY A 665 -4.83 4.89 6.33
CA GLY A 665 -3.41 5.26 6.29
C GLY A 665 -3.02 5.88 4.95
N VAL A 666 -2.18 6.91 4.99
CA VAL A 666 -1.64 7.59 3.81
C VAL A 666 -0.13 7.79 3.98
N TRP A 667 0.64 7.49 2.93
CA TRP A 667 2.07 7.77 2.77
C TRP A 667 2.30 8.78 1.64
N LEU A 668 3.32 9.63 1.79
CA LEU A 668 3.96 10.41 0.72
C LEU A 668 5.47 10.19 0.75
N GLY A 669 6.10 10.08 -0.43
CA GLY A 669 7.55 9.96 -0.61
C GLY A 669 7.95 9.98 -2.08
N TYR A 670 9.17 9.54 -2.41
CA TYR A 670 9.63 9.29 -3.79
C TYR A 670 10.08 7.84 -3.94
N ASP A 671 10.00 7.28 -5.15
CA ASP A 671 10.40 5.91 -5.49
C ASP A 671 11.83 5.60 -5.00
N GLN A 672 12.75 6.55 -5.24
CA GLN A 672 14.08 6.56 -4.65
C GLN A 672 14.13 7.53 -3.45
N PRO A 673 14.41 7.07 -2.21
CA PRO A 673 14.31 7.88 -0.99
C PRO A 673 15.05 9.23 -1.03
N ARG A 674 14.30 10.31 -1.19
CA ARG A 674 14.78 11.70 -1.26
C ARG A 674 13.90 12.59 -0.38
N THR A 675 14.49 13.63 0.21
CA THR A 675 13.74 14.61 1.02
C THR A 675 12.54 15.20 0.27
N LEU A 676 11.38 15.24 0.93
CA LEU A 676 10.19 15.93 0.45
C LEU A 676 10.28 17.46 0.57
N TYR A 677 11.34 18.00 1.17
CA TYR A 677 11.58 19.45 1.22
C TYR A 677 12.16 19.97 -0.11
N ALA A 678 11.51 20.99 -0.65
CA ALA A 678 12.08 21.86 -1.66
C ALA A 678 12.37 23.23 -1.00
N PHE A 679 13.60 23.70 -1.10
CA PHE A 679 14.06 24.99 -0.54
C PHE A 679 13.55 26.22 -1.33
N ASN A 680 12.32 26.14 -1.87
CA ASN A 680 11.71 27.15 -2.74
C ASN A 680 10.38 27.71 -2.20
N ASN A 681 9.99 27.34 -0.97
CA ASN A 681 8.75 27.75 -0.27
C ASN A 681 7.43 27.52 -1.05
N ARG A 682 7.44 26.79 -2.17
CA ARG A 682 6.26 26.53 -3.01
C ARG A 682 5.27 25.56 -2.36
N TYR A 683 5.74 24.70 -1.47
CA TYR A 683 4.97 23.62 -0.85
C TYR A 683 4.98 23.74 0.67
N GLN A 684 3.86 23.35 1.30
CA GLN A 684 3.74 23.27 2.76
C GLN A 684 4.71 22.23 3.34
N HIS A 685 4.87 22.24 4.67
CA HIS A 685 5.68 21.26 5.41
C HIS A 685 5.26 19.82 5.00
N PRO A 686 6.18 18.86 4.76
CA PRO A 686 5.83 17.51 4.32
C PRO A 686 4.68 16.87 5.13
N SER A 687 4.80 16.87 6.46
CA SER A 687 3.77 16.34 7.38
C SER A 687 2.41 17.08 7.30
N GLN A 688 2.37 18.35 6.86
CA GLN A 688 1.11 19.08 6.62
C GLN A 688 0.44 18.66 5.30
N ARG A 689 1.22 18.27 4.28
CA ARG A 689 0.67 17.78 3.00
C ARG A 689 -0.08 16.47 3.19
N VAL A 690 0.51 15.49 3.88
CA VAL A 690 -0.15 14.20 4.17
C VAL A 690 -1.38 14.37 5.08
N ASN A 691 -1.34 15.31 6.04
CA ASN A 691 -2.51 15.70 6.85
C ASN A 691 -3.69 16.15 5.96
N ARG A 692 -3.43 16.95 4.91
CA ARG A 692 -4.45 17.43 3.98
C ARG A 692 -4.96 16.33 3.05
N LEU A 693 -4.07 15.50 2.51
CA LEU A 693 -4.46 14.41 1.61
C LEU A 693 -5.35 13.38 2.32
N TRP A 694 -4.97 12.98 3.54
CA TRP A 694 -5.78 12.12 4.42
C TRP A 694 -7.17 12.72 4.71
N ALA A 695 -7.23 14.01 5.03
CA ALA A 695 -8.51 14.70 5.27
C ALA A 695 -9.35 14.80 3.99
N ASN A 696 -8.75 15.01 2.82
CA ASN A 696 -9.45 15.00 1.54
C ASN A 696 -10.03 13.62 1.20
N TYR A 697 -9.26 12.53 1.42
CA TYR A 697 -9.79 11.18 1.27
C TYR A 697 -10.95 10.92 2.24
N LEU A 698 -10.82 11.19 3.54
CA LEU A 698 -11.94 11.02 4.47
C LEU A 698 -13.16 11.88 4.13
N ASN A 699 -12.94 13.11 3.66
CA ASN A 699 -14.04 13.97 3.22
C ASN A 699 -14.78 13.40 1.99
N THR A 700 -14.08 12.78 1.03
CA THR A 700 -14.77 12.19 -0.13
C THR A 700 -15.39 10.85 0.21
N LEU A 701 -14.77 10.04 1.07
CA LEU A 701 -15.35 8.78 1.55
C LEU A 701 -16.64 9.04 2.34
N TYR A 702 -16.68 10.10 3.16
CA TYR A 702 -17.88 10.54 3.87
C TYR A 702 -19.01 11.02 2.95
N ASP A 703 -18.73 11.50 1.73
CA ASP A 703 -19.80 11.81 0.75
C ASP A 703 -20.42 10.55 0.15
N ILE A 704 -19.65 9.46 0.05
CA ILE A 704 -20.10 8.17 -0.48
C ILE A 704 -20.85 7.37 0.61
N ASP A 705 -20.30 7.29 1.82
CA ASP A 705 -20.92 6.58 2.94
C ASP A 705 -20.72 7.35 4.27
N PRO A 706 -21.69 8.22 4.64
CA PRO A 706 -21.66 8.94 5.91
C PRO A 706 -21.80 8.03 7.15
N GLU A 707 -22.43 6.87 7.03
CA GLU A 707 -22.72 5.99 8.18
C GLU A 707 -21.48 5.14 8.54
N LEU A 708 -20.79 4.61 7.54
CA LEU A 708 -19.53 3.90 7.71
C LEU A 708 -18.40 4.83 8.17
N VAL A 709 -18.23 5.97 7.48
CA VAL A 709 -17.07 6.88 7.68
C VAL A 709 -17.30 7.86 8.83
N GLY A 710 -18.50 8.43 8.91
CA GLY A 710 -18.87 9.49 9.84
C GLY A 710 -19.68 9.03 11.04
N THR A 711 -19.55 7.76 11.42
CA THR A 711 -20.34 7.12 12.48
C THR A 711 -20.43 7.95 13.77
N LYS A 712 -21.61 7.87 14.41
CA LYS A 712 -21.89 8.38 15.75
C LYS A 712 -21.34 7.46 16.85
N GLU A 713 -20.79 6.30 16.49
CA GLU A 713 -20.11 5.44 17.45
C GLU A 713 -18.82 6.09 17.99
N THR A 714 -18.49 5.72 19.22
CA THR A 714 -17.33 6.20 19.97
C THR A 714 -16.71 5.03 20.70
N PHE A 715 -15.41 5.07 20.97
CA PHE A 715 -14.76 3.96 21.67
C PHE A 715 -15.30 3.84 23.10
N LYS A 716 -15.84 2.66 23.41
CA LYS A 716 -16.45 2.35 24.71
C LYS A 716 -15.35 1.98 25.70
N LYS A 717 -15.29 2.66 26.85
CA LYS A 717 -14.26 2.42 27.87
C LYS A 717 -14.50 1.08 28.58
N PRO A 718 -13.57 0.11 28.56
CA PRO A 718 -13.69 -1.13 29.31
C PRO A 718 -13.69 -0.91 30.83
N GLU A 719 -14.32 -1.79 31.59
CA GLU A 719 -14.37 -1.70 33.05
C GLU A 719 -12.99 -1.83 33.74
N GLY A 720 -11.98 -2.37 33.07
CA GLY A 720 -10.61 -2.39 33.58
C GLY A 720 -9.92 -1.03 33.54
N VAL A 721 -10.37 -0.08 32.71
CA VAL A 721 -9.74 1.24 32.57
C VAL A 721 -10.27 2.19 33.66
N VAL A 722 -9.45 2.37 34.70
CA VAL A 722 -9.77 3.17 35.89
C VAL A 722 -8.90 4.43 35.97
N THR A 723 -9.48 5.55 36.40
CA THR A 723 -8.71 6.74 36.73
C THR A 723 -8.05 6.58 38.11
N ARG A 724 -6.77 6.92 38.23
CA ARG A 724 -6.06 6.97 39.53
C ARG A 724 -5.16 8.19 39.61
N SER A 725 -4.99 8.70 40.83
CA SER A 725 -4.03 9.75 41.15
C SER A 725 -2.65 9.17 41.40
N PHE A 726 -1.62 9.87 40.94
CA PHE A 726 -0.21 9.49 41.07
C PHE A 726 0.67 10.74 41.09
N CYS A 727 1.91 10.59 41.55
CA CYS A 727 2.89 11.65 41.45
C CYS A 727 3.41 11.77 40.01
N GLY A 728 3.15 12.91 39.37
CA GLY A 728 3.34 13.12 37.93
C GLY A 728 4.78 12.98 37.42
N ILE A 729 5.77 13.12 38.31
CA ILE A 729 7.18 12.90 37.95
C ILE A 729 7.65 11.46 38.13
N SER A 730 6.96 10.64 38.92
CA SER A 730 7.45 9.31 39.35
C SER A 730 6.57 8.13 38.97
N GLY A 731 5.28 8.37 38.67
CA GLY A 731 4.30 7.31 38.38
C GLY A 731 3.85 6.54 39.62
N LEU A 732 4.32 6.92 40.81
CA LEU A 732 4.05 6.25 42.08
C LEU A 732 2.85 6.86 42.82
N ALA A 733 2.36 6.18 43.85
CA ALA A 733 1.23 6.65 44.66
C ALA A 733 1.57 7.98 45.36
N PRO A 734 0.67 8.98 45.38
CA PRO A 734 1.00 10.34 45.82
C PRO A 734 1.63 10.44 47.21
N SER A 735 2.82 11.05 47.31
CA SER A 735 3.39 11.49 48.59
C SER A 735 2.87 12.89 48.97
N THR A 736 2.95 13.23 50.26
CA THR A 736 2.70 14.60 50.75
C THR A 736 3.64 15.62 50.10
N SER A 737 4.90 15.25 49.85
CA SER A 737 5.87 16.07 49.13
C SER A 737 5.42 16.38 47.71
N CYS A 738 4.98 15.35 46.96
CA CYS A 738 4.47 15.53 45.61
C CYS A 738 3.18 16.38 45.55
N ALA A 739 2.30 16.22 46.54
CA ALA A 739 1.10 17.04 46.67
C ALA A 739 1.44 18.52 46.92
N ASN A 740 2.34 18.78 47.88
CA ASN A 740 2.80 20.13 48.22
C ASN A 740 3.57 20.81 47.07
N ALA A 741 4.31 20.03 46.27
CA ALA A 741 4.97 20.51 45.05
C ALA A 741 4.00 20.88 43.90
N GLY A 742 2.72 20.52 44.02
CA GLY A 742 1.71 20.68 42.96
C GLY A 742 1.82 19.63 41.84
N LEU A 743 2.50 18.51 42.08
CA LEU A 743 2.86 17.51 41.07
C LEU A 743 1.96 16.26 41.07
N VAL A 744 0.92 16.21 41.90
CA VAL A 744 -0.07 15.12 41.87
C VAL A 744 -1.04 15.35 40.71
N THR A 745 -1.12 14.37 39.82
CA THR A 745 -2.03 14.35 38.67
C THR A 745 -2.88 13.08 38.69
N SER A 746 -3.85 12.94 37.78
CA SER A 746 -4.70 11.76 37.67
C SER A 746 -4.97 11.39 36.22
N ASP A 747 -4.84 10.10 35.88
CA ASP A 747 -4.97 9.60 34.51
C ASP A 747 -5.45 8.13 34.52
N LEU A 748 -5.58 7.53 33.33
CA LEU A 748 -6.07 6.17 33.10
C LEU A 748 -4.99 5.11 33.37
N PHE A 749 -5.42 4.02 34.02
CA PHE A 749 -4.64 2.81 34.31
C PHE A 749 -5.46 1.56 34.02
N ASN A 750 -4.81 0.51 33.53
CA ASN A 750 -5.42 -0.82 33.38
C ASN A 750 -5.36 -1.55 34.73
N LYS A 751 -6.48 -1.60 35.45
CA LYS A 751 -6.58 -2.18 36.82
C LYS A 751 -6.12 -3.64 36.91
N ASN A 752 -6.09 -4.35 35.78
CA ASN A 752 -5.78 -5.77 35.69
C ASN A 752 -4.26 -6.03 35.69
N VAL A 753 -3.44 -5.04 35.29
CA VAL A 753 -1.95 -5.18 35.18
C VAL A 753 -1.16 -4.13 35.93
N PHE A 754 -1.65 -2.89 36.08
CA PHE A 754 -0.89 -1.82 36.73
C PHE A 754 -1.78 -0.78 37.43
N LEU A 755 -1.44 -0.48 38.69
CA LEU A 755 -1.99 0.61 39.48
C LEU A 755 -0.86 1.30 40.27
N PRO A 756 -0.85 2.64 40.38
CA PRO A 756 0.13 3.38 41.17
C PRO A 756 -0.10 3.14 42.66
N SER A 757 0.57 2.12 43.19
CA SER A 757 0.31 1.53 44.52
C SER A 757 1.53 1.55 45.45
N LYS A 758 2.74 1.55 44.90
CA LYS A 758 3.98 1.81 45.66
C LYS A 758 4.02 3.29 46.08
N PRO A 759 4.35 3.63 47.33
CA PRO A 759 4.53 5.02 47.76
C PRO A 759 5.59 5.75 46.93
N ASP A 760 5.34 7.02 46.64
CA ASP A 760 6.30 7.91 45.99
C ASP A 760 7.53 8.19 46.88
N ASP A 761 8.71 7.89 46.34
CA ASP A 761 10.03 7.95 46.97
C ASP A 761 10.95 9.01 46.34
N SER A 762 10.40 9.84 45.44
CA SER A 762 11.15 10.75 44.58
C SER A 762 11.72 11.98 45.26
N PHE A 763 11.25 12.33 46.47
CA PHE A 763 11.61 13.57 47.14
C PHE A 763 12.42 13.34 48.42
N VAL A 764 13.43 14.19 48.60
CA VAL A 764 14.17 14.41 49.85
C VAL A 764 14.00 15.88 50.27
N SER A 765 14.17 16.16 51.57
CA SER A 765 14.31 17.54 52.04
C SER A 765 15.66 18.10 51.60
N SER A 766 15.68 19.13 50.76
CA SER A 766 16.92 19.71 50.23
C SER A 766 17.11 21.18 50.62
N THR A 767 18.37 21.52 50.88
CA THR A 767 18.91 22.86 50.72
C THR A 767 19.45 23.02 49.30
N SER A 768 19.30 24.21 48.70
CA SER A 768 19.80 24.48 47.34
C SER A 768 20.54 25.81 47.25
N VAL A 769 21.21 26.01 46.12
CA VAL A 769 21.84 27.27 45.68
C VAL A 769 21.48 27.57 44.23
N VAL A 770 21.79 28.78 43.77
CA VAL A 770 21.60 29.20 42.38
C VAL A 770 22.94 29.61 41.78
N ILE A 771 23.23 29.10 40.58
CA ILE A 771 24.44 29.37 39.79
C ILE A 771 23.97 29.57 38.34
N ASP A 772 24.35 30.68 37.70
CA ASP A 772 23.91 31.08 36.35
C ASP A 772 22.38 30.94 36.12
N GLY A 773 21.59 31.34 37.13
CA GLY A 773 20.12 31.26 37.11
C GLY A 773 19.54 29.84 37.26
N ASN A 774 20.38 28.80 37.26
CA ASN A 774 19.98 27.41 37.46
C ASN A 774 20.10 27.03 38.94
N THR A 775 19.21 26.17 39.44
CA THR A 775 19.19 25.77 40.86
C THR A 775 19.78 24.38 41.06
N TYR A 776 20.71 24.24 42.00
CA TYR A 776 21.46 23.00 42.28
C TYR A 776 21.34 22.59 43.75
N ALA A 777 21.57 21.31 44.07
CA ALA A 777 21.68 20.86 45.46
C ALA A 777 22.88 21.51 46.15
N ALA A 778 22.70 22.00 47.38
CA ALA A 778 23.80 22.52 48.18
C ALA A 778 24.74 21.38 48.63
N LEU A 779 26.05 21.62 48.58
CA LEU A 779 27.07 20.69 49.07
C LEU A 779 27.16 20.77 50.61
N PRO A 780 27.69 19.74 51.30
CA PRO A 780 27.84 19.75 52.77
C PRO A 780 28.66 20.91 53.34
N ASN A 781 29.49 21.54 52.50
CA ASN A 781 30.37 22.67 52.80
C ASN A 781 29.89 24.02 52.19
N THR A 782 28.78 24.05 51.46
CA THR A 782 28.25 25.30 50.88
C THR A 782 27.88 26.30 51.97
N PRO A 783 28.37 27.56 51.94
CA PRO A 783 28.11 28.51 53.02
C PRO A 783 26.62 28.81 53.20
N THR A 784 26.14 28.72 54.44
CA THR A 784 24.73 28.74 54.82
C THR A 784 23.98 30.01 54.44
N GLU A 785 24.68 31.13 54.25
CA GLU A 785 24.12 32.40 53.82
C GLU A 785 23.73 32.42 52.33
N PHE A 786 24.39 31.62 51.48
CA PHE A 786 24.06 31.50 50.06
C PHE A 786 22.99 30.42 49.81
N VAL A 787 22.93 29.43 50.69
CA VAL A 787 21.88 28.40 50.72
C VAL A 787 20.48 29.00 50.85
N GLN A 788 19.51 28.40 50.16
CA GLN A 788 18.08 28.60 50.35
C GLN A 788 17.39 27.28 50.71
N MET A 789 16.28 27.36 51.46
CA MET A 789 15.37 26.23 51.61
C MET A 789 14.59 26.05 50.30
N SER A 790 15.01 25.08 49.48
CA SER A 790 14.13 24.56 48.44
C SER A 790 13.02 23.75 49.10
N GLY A 791 11.82 23.74 48.49
CA GLY A 791 10.69 22.99 49.06
C GLY A 791 10.98 21.50 49.08
N PHE A 792 11.42 20.96 47.94
CA PHE A 792 11.68 19.53 47.77
C PHE A 792 12.81 19.28 46.77
N GLY A 793 13.75 18.41 47.09
CA GLY A 793 14.83 17.98 46.19
C GLY A 793 14.56 16.59 45.64
N LEU A 794 15.05 16.28 44.44
CA LEU A 794 14.96 14.93 43.90
C LEU A 794 15.94 13.96 44.58
N ASN A 795 15.44 12.79 44.94
CA ASN A 795 16.23 11.65 45.43
C ASN A 795 17.17 11.12 44.32
N GLN A 796 18.44 10.85 44.63
CA GLN A 796 19.38 10.28 43.64
C GLN A 796 18.89 8.94 43.09
N ALA A 797 18.32 8.06 43.93
CA ALA A 797 17.75 6.79 43.48
C ALA A 797 16.54 6.96 42.53
N PHE A 798 15.88 8.12 42.56
CA PHE A 798 14.87 8.50 41.57
C PHE A 798 15.52 9.01 40.29
N VAL A 799 16.53 9.89 40.37
CA VAL A 799 17.30 10.35 39.20
C VAL A 799 17.87 9.17 38.41
N ASP A 800 18.52 8.23 39.10
CA ASP A 800 19.09 7.01 38.52
C ASP A 800 18.00 6.13 37.87
N ARG A 801 16.83 6.01 38.51
CA ARG A 801 15.68 5.24 37.99
C ARG A 801 15.08 5.87 36.74
N MET A 802 15.02 7.20 36.66
CA MET A 802 14.44 7.91 35.51
C MET A 802 15.40 7.97 34.33
N LEU A 803 16.70 8.16 34.56
CA LEU A 803 17.71 8.14 33.49
C LEU A 803 18.03 6.72 33.02
N GLY A 804 17.95 5.72 33.91
CA GLY A 804 18.13 4.30 33.59
C GLY A 804 19.52 3.95 33.04
N ARG A 805 19.63 2.78 32.39
CA ARG A 805 20.90 2.27 31.83
C ARG A 805 21.49 3.13 30.69
N LEU A 806 20.73 4.10 30.20
CA LEU A 806 21.13 5.06 29.16
C LEU A 806 21.75 6.35 29.72
N GLY A 807 21.59 6.63 31.02
CA GLY A 807 22.10 7.87 31.65
C GLY A 807 21.45 9.13 31.07
N GLY A 808 22.18 10.25 31.09
CA GLY A 808 21.74 11.57 30.59
C GLY A 808 22.07 12.70 31.56
N ASP A 809 21.77 13.95 31.17
CA ASP A 809 21.94 15.11 32.03
C ASP A 809 20.78 15.21 33.04
N ALA A 810 21.07 14.92 34.31
CA ALA A 810 20.09 14.97 35.41
C ALA A 810 19.46 16.36 35.61
N SER A 811 20.12 17.45 35.22
CA SER A 811 19.54 18.80 35.32
C SER A 811 18.33 18.99 34.41
N LYS A 812 18.24 18.23 33.30
CA LYS A 812 17.16 18.32 32.31
C LYS A 812 15.88 17.62 32.74
N LEU A 813 15.89 16.81 33.81
CA LEU A 813 14.73 16.01 34.23
C LEU A 813 13.48 16.84 34.55
N LEU A 814 13.61 18.11 34.93
CA LEU A 814 12.47 18.97 35.28
C LEU A 814 12.22 20.10 34.24
N SER A 815 12.84 20.07 33.06
CA SER A 815 12.80 21.20 32.11
C SER A 815 11.40 21.58 31.58
N PHE A 816 10.42 20.67 31.58
CA PHE A 816 9.00 20.96 31.32
C PHE A 816 8.14 20.98 32.60
N THR A 817 8.66 20.51 33.74
CA THR A 817 7.87 20.21 34.93
C THR A 817 7.78 21.42 35.87
N SER A 818 6.71 22.21 35.75
CA SER A 818 6.45 23.43 36.54
C SER A 818 5.98 23.18 37.99
N GLY A 819 6.71 22.34 38.74
CA GLY A 819 6.50 22.11 40.19
C GLY A 819 7.02 23.28 41.04
N LYS A 820 6.28 23.68 42.09
CA LYS A 820 6.69 24.80 42.95
C LYS A 820 7.87 24.41 43.85
N GLY A 821 9.03 25.03 43.61
CA GLY A 821 10.21 24.92 44.48
C GLY A 821 10.87 23.53 44.48
N VAL A 822 10.70 22.76 43.40
CA VAL A 822 11.34 21.45 43.22
C VAL A 822 12.70 21.63 42.55
N VAL A 823 13.74 21.00 43.08
CA VAL A 823 15.12 21.09 42.56
C VAL A 823 15.61 19.70 42.16
N THR A 824 16.29 19.60 41.01
CA THR A 824 17.06 18.40 40.66
C THR A 824 18.16 18.20 41.70
N GLY A 825 18.18 17.04 42.37
CA GLY A 825 19.15 16.72 43.43
C GLY A 825 20.60 16.55 42.94
N ALA A 826 20.90 16.95 41.71
CA ALA A 826 22.22 16.90 41.13
C ALA A 826 23.15 17.88 41.87
N PRO A 827 24.28 17.42 42.45
CA PRO A 827 25.31 18.31 42.93
C PRO A 827 25.97 19.02 41.74
N PHE A 828 26.31 20.28 41.91
CA PHE A 828 27.12 20.99 40.92
C PHE A 828 28.56 20.44 40.95
N SER A 829 29.13 20.12 39.78
CA SER A 829 30.51 19.65 39.65
C SER A 829 31.49 20.84 39.66
N ALA A 830 31.76 21.39 40.83
CA ALA A 830 32.73 22.47 40.99
C ALA A 830 34.15 21.99 40.69
N ASP A 831 34.95 22.80 40.00
CA ASP A 831 36.39 22.66 40.04
C ASP A 831 36.90 23.11 41.42
N SER A 832 37.88 22.39 41.97
CA SER A 832 38.36 22.62 43.34
C SER A 832 39.36 23.78 43.42
N ALA A 833 39.02 24.92 42.82
CA ALA A 833 39.87 26.08 42.63
C ALA A 833 39.09 27.37 42.99
N PRO A 834 39.69 28.34 43.71
CA PRO A 834 38.97 29.55 44.10
C PRO A 834 38.50 30.39 42.90
N PRO A 835 37.32 31.03 42.97
CA PRO A 835 36.73 31.74 41.84
C PRO A 835 37.53 32.99 41.45
N GLN A 836 37.35 33.44 40.20
CA GLN A 836 38.09 34.61 39.71
C GLN A 836 37.66 35.92 40.40
N PRO A 837 38.61 36.83 40.74
CA PRO A 837 38.29 38.13 41.35
C PRO A 837 37.34 38.98 40.52
N VAL A 838 36.52 39.77 41.20
CA VAL A 838 35.64 40.78 40.58
C VAL A 838 36.25 42.17 40.65
N TYR A 839 35.88 43.05 39.72
CA TYR A 839 36.24 44.47 39.78
C TYR A 839 35.09 45.28 40.40
N ALA A 840 35.38 46.15 41.35
CA ALA A 840 34.40 46.93 42.11
C ALA A 840 34.45 48.43 41.76
N THR A 841 33.30 49.09 41.82
CA THR A 841 33.11 50.53 41.57
C THR A 841 32.07 51.09 42.53
N LEU A 842 32.40 52.20 43.19
CA LEU A 842 31.52 52.95 44.08
C LEU A 842 31.11 54.27 43.42
N ALA A 843 29.82 54.58 43.42
CA ALA A 843 29.30 55.89 43.00
C ALA A 843 28.01 56.21 43.76
N ASN A 844 27.85 57.44 44.24
CA ASN A 844 26.64 57.95 44.92
C ASN A 844 26.14 57.02 46.04
N GLY A 845 27.03 56.56 46.94
CA GLY A 845 26.67 55.61 48.01
C GLY A 845 26.25 54.20 47.55
N SER A 846 26.40 53.86 46.27
CA SER A 846 26.07 52.55 45.69
C SER A 846 27.35 51.83 45.23
N LEU A 847 27.73 50.77 45.95
CA LEU A 847 28.78 49.85 45.54
C LEU A 847 28.23 48.89 44.47
N SER A 848 28.99 48.66 43.40
CA SER A 848 28.68 47.64 42.39
C SER A 848 29.94 46.95 41.89
N TRP A 849 29.81 45.76 41.30
CA TRP A 849 30.94 44.97 40.83
C TRP A 849 30.63 44.23 39.51
N THR A 850 31.66 43.69 38.88
CA THR A 850 31.50 42.76 37.74
C THR A 850 31.03 41.40 38.23
N ALA A 851 30.39 40.61 37.36
CA ALA A 851 30.32 39.16 37.58
C ALA A 851 31.75 38.57 37.66
N SER A 852 31.91 37.44 38.35
CA SER A 852 33.10 36.59 38.17
C SER A 852 33.02 35.87 36.82
N SER A 853 34.16 35.41 36.32
CA SER A 853 34.25 34.52 35.15
C SER A 853 34.25 33.03 35.51
N SER A 854 34.24 32.68 36.80
CA SER A 854 34.02 31.31 37.29
C SER A 854 32.54 30.94 37.24
N ASN A 855 32.25 29.72 36.79
CA ASN A 855 30.90 29.24 36.48
C ASN A 855 30.21 28.47 37.62
N ASP A 856 30.70 28.60 38.85
CA ASP A 856 30.28 27.86 40.05
C ASP A 856 29.93 28.77 41.25
N VAL A 857 29.92 30.10 41.01
CA VAL A 857 29.76 31.15 42.03
C VAL A 857 28.31 31.22 42.53
N VAL A 858 28.12 30.99 43.82
CA VAL A 858 26.82 31.05 44.50
C VAL A 858 26.48 32.43 45.07
N GLY A 859 27.48 33.30 45.22
CA GLY A 859 27.29 34.67 45.69
C GLY A 859 28.57 35.45 45.91
N TYR A 860 28.42 36.58 46.61
CA TYR A 860 29.46 37.57 46.84
C TYR A 860 29.44 38.01 48.29
N ARG A 861 30.62 38.18 48.91
CA ARG A 861 30.77 38.80 50.23
C ARG A 861 31.36 40.20 50.07
N VAL A 862 30.66 41.18 50.63
CA VAL A 862 31.06 42.60 50.67
C VAL A 862 31.66 42.90 52.04
N TYR A 863 32.91 43.34 52.08
CA TYR A 863 33.61 43.72 53.31
C TYR A 863 33.88 45.21 53.35
N SER A 864 33.73 45.82 54.52
CA SER A 864 34.34 47.12 54.81
C SER A 864 35.79 46.92 55.24
N VAL A 865 36.63 47.91 54.90
CA VAL A 865 38.07 47.92 55.18
C VAL A 865 38.39 49.11 56.09
N THR A 866 39.08 48.82 57.18
CA THR A 866 39.55 49.78 58.17
C THR A 866 41.01 49.47 58.52
N ASP A 867 41.71 50.41 59.17
CA ASP A 867 43.12 50.20 59.53
C ASP A 867 43.31 49.18 60.68
N GLN A 868 42.22 48.72 61.30
CA GLN A 868 42.19 47.61 62.26
C GLN A 868 41.85 46.25 61.61
N GLY A 869 41.55 46.22 60.31
CA GLY A 869 41.14 45.01 59.59
C GLY A 869 39.82 45.17 58.84
N ARG A 870 39.18 44.03 58.54
CA ARG A 870 38.03 43.94 57.63
C ARG A 870 36.83 43.33 58.32
N SER A 871 35.64 43.86 58.05
CA SER A 871 34.37 43.38 58.61
C SER A 871 33.40 43.02 57.49
N LEU A 872 32.71 41.88 57.59
CA LEU A 872 31.67 41.50 56.64
C LEU A 872 30.48 42.46 56.81
N VAL A 873 30.12 43.16 55.73
CA VAL A 873 28.99 44.10 55.69
C VAL A 873 27.73 43.38 55.22
N ARG A 874 27.84 42.60 54.14
CA ARG A 874 26.72 41.82 53.59
C ARG A 874 27.22 40.68 52.71
N SER A 875 26.48 39.57 52.73
CA SER A 875 26.54 38.54 51.69
C SER A 875 25.35 38.74 50.74
N LEU A 876 25.59 38.66 49.43
CA LEU A 876 24.55 38.70 48.39
C LEU A 876 24.63 37.43 47.54
N LYS A 877 23.49 36.82 47.24
CA LYS A 877 23.43 35.64 46.37
C LYS A 877 23.65 36.03 44.91
N SER A 878 24.15 35.09 44.11
CA SER A 878 24.48 35.28 42.68
C SER A 878 23.38 36.01 41.88
N TYR A 879 22.11 35.72 42.18
CA TYR A 879 20.93 36.26 41.52
C TYR A 879 20.35 37.55 42.15
N GLU A 880 20.86 38.01 43.30
CA GLU A 880 20.41 39.26 43.93
C GLU A 880 21.02 40.51 43.26
N GLY A 881 21.98 40.30 42.35
CA GLY A 881 22.59 41.34 41.52
C GLY A 881 23.88 41.93 42.09
N TYR A 882 24.68 42.51 41.19
CA TYR A 882 26.04 42.98 41.48
C TYR A 882 26.07 44.41 42.04
N ARG A 883 25.16 44.75 42.95
CA ARG A 883 25.02 46.10 43.52
C ARG A 883 24.44 46.09 44.94
N VAL A 884 24.96 46.95 45.81
CA VAL A 884 24.42 47.19 47.16
C VAL A 884 24.64 48.65 47.58
N SER A 885 23.67 49.24 48.28
CA SER A 885 23.85 50.53 48.96
C SER A 885 24.82 50.36 50.14
N VAL A 886 25.74 51.31 50.31
CA VAL A 886 26.79 51.27 51.34
C VAL A 886 26.88 52.61 52.08
N SER A 887 27.45 52.59 53.29
CA SER A 887 27.68 53.82 54.06
C SER A 887 28.80 54.65 53.43
N PRO A 888 28.64 55.99 53.28
CA PRO A 888 29.67 56.88 52.77
C PRO A 888 30.86 56.99 53.74
N GLY A 889 32.01 57.44 53.24
CA GLY A 889 33.25 57.62 54.04
C GLY A 889 33.91 56.31 54.51
N VAL A 890 33.51 55.17 53.98
CA VAL A 890 34.06 53.84 54.29
C VAL A 890 34.67 53.23 53.01
N ARG A 891 35.74 52.45 53.18
CA ARG A 891 36.41 51.70 52.09
C ARG A 891 35.84 50.29 52.03
N TYR A 892 35.67 49.74 50.83
CA TYR A 892 35.03 48.45 50.58
C TYR A 892 35.80 47.60 49.58
N ILE A 893 35.65 46.27 49.73
CA ILE A 893 36.05 45.26 48.75
C ILE A 893 34.95 44.21 48.59
N VAL A 894 34.99 43.47 47.49
CA VAL A 894 34.10 42.35 47.20
C VAL A 894 34.94 41.10 46.88
N VAL A 895 34.47 39.93 47.30
CA VAL A 895 34.93 38.62 46.82
C VAL A 895 33.77 37.84 46.23
N ALA A 896 34.03 37.05 45.18
CA ALA A 896 33.14 35.98 44.76
C ALA A 896 33.31 34.77 45.69
N VAL A 897 32.25 34.00 45.89
CA VAL A 897 32.27 32.76 46.70
C VAL A 897 31.64 31.62 45.90
N ASP A 898 32.37 30.51 45.77
CA ASP A 898 31.91 29.31 45.08
C ASP A 898 31.00 28.41 45.92
N ILE A 899 30.39 27.40 45.29
CA ILE A 899 29.53 26.42 45.96
C ILE A 899 30.27 25.57 47.02
N THR A 900 31.59 25.44 46.94
CA THR A 900 32.41 24.73 47.93
C THR A 900 32.82 25.63 49.11
N GLY A 901 32.65 26.94 48.97
CA GLY A 901 32.93 27.97 49.98
C GLY A 901 34.31 28.62 49.89
N LEU A 902 35.08 28.44 48.80
CA LEU A 902 36.32 29.21 48.62
C LEU A 902 35.97 30.64 48.16
N GLU A 903 36.83 31.59 48.54
CA GLU A 903 36.71 33.00 48.16
C GLU A 903 37.69 33.34 47.04
N SER A 904 37.27 34.22 46.13
CA SER A 904 38.17 34.82 45.16
C SER A 904 39.25 35.66 45.84
N GLY A 905 40.31 35.98 45.09
CA GLY A 905 41.11 37.16 45.42
C GLY A 905 40.21 38.41 45.53
N TYR A 906 40.60 39.35 46.40
CA TYR A 906 39.85 40.57 46.64
C TYR A 906 39.72 41.43 45.38
N SER A 907 38.59 42.12 45.24
CA SER A 907 38.49 43.24 44.30
C SER A 907 39.51 44.34 44.60
N ASN A 908 39.64 45.28 43.67
CA ASN A 908 40.17 46.61 43.99
C ASN A 908 39.36 47.22 45.16
N GLU A 909 40.06 47.96 46.02
CA GLU A 909 39.47 48.68 47.15
C GLU A 909 38.84 49.99 46.65
N VAL A 910 37.61 50.28 47.06
CA VAL A 910 36.86 51.48 46.65
C VAL A 910 36.23 52.16 47.86
N GLY A 911 36.33 53.48 47.93
CA GLY A 911 35.77 54.29 49.00
C GLY A 911 35.73 55.76 48.59
N GLU A 912 34.78 56.50 49.15
CA GLU A 912 34.70 57.96 48.97
C GLU A 912 35.74 58.62 49.88
N VAL A 913 36.70 59.34 49.27
CA VAL A 913 37.71 60.13 50.00
C VAL A 913 37.04 61.40 50.49
N VAL A 914 36.82 61.49 51.81
CA VAL A 914 36.32 62.70 52.45
C VAL A 914 37.52 63.60 52.77
N GLU A 915 37.72 64.66 51.99
CA GLU A 915 38.68 65.71 52.36
C GLU A 915 38.20 66.48 53.59
N THR A 916 38.96 66.42 54.67
CA THR A 916 38.77 67.27 55.86
C THR A 916 39.86 68.35 55.88
N ALA A 917 39.49 69.58 55.56
CA ALA A 917 40.43 70.71 55.58
C ALA A 917 40.88 71.07 57.02
N PRO A 918 42.17 71.40 57.24
CA PRO A 918 42.66 71.93 58.51
C PRO A 918 42.45 73.46 58.63
N PRO A 919 42.38 74.03 59.85
CA PRO A 919 42.19 75.47 60.07
C PRO A 919 43.50 76.27 60.26
N GLU A 920 43.40 77.59 59.98
CA GLU A 920 44.33 78.69 60.32
C GLU A 920 45.72 78.68 59.63
N THR A 921 46.33 79.82 59.24
CA THR A 921 46.07 81.25 59.55
C THR A 921 45.96 82.16 58.29
N GLU A 922 45.71 83.45 58.54
CA GLU A 922 45.76 84.64 57.65
C GLU A 922 47.07 84.75 56.82
N ASP A 923 47.18 85.43 55.66
CA ASP A 923 46.89 86.86 55.38
C ASP A 923 46.58 87.21 53.89
N GLU A 924 46.06 88.46 53.71
CA GLU A 924 46.07 89.46 52.60
C GLU A 924 46.82 89.19 51.25
N GLU A 925 46.48 89.75 50.07
CA GLU A 925 45.51 90.79 49.65
C GLU A 925 45.20 90.79 48.10
N ASN A 926 44.18 91.54 47.65
CA ASN A 926 43.99 92.20 46.33
C ASN A 926 43.72 91.43 45.00
N VAL A 927 42.97 91.93 43.99
CA VAL A 927 41.78 92.85 43.93
C VAL A 927 41.14 92.91 42.50
N VAL A 928 39.80 92.68 42.37
CA VAL A 928 38.77 93.46 41.58
C VAL A 928 38.89 93.68 40.02
N PRO A 929 37.80 93.81 39.19
CA PRO A 929 36.40 93.31 39.24
C PRO A 929 35.78 92.89 37.84
N GLY A 930 34.44 92.65 37.75
CA GLY A 930 33.67 92.65 36.49
C GLY A 930 32.16 92.30 36.62
N GLU A 931 31.26 93.15 36.11
CA GLU A 931 29.78 93.26 36.32
C GLU A 931 28.89 92.03 35.94
N VAL A 932 27.78 91.69 36.65
CA VAL A 932 26.34 92.14 36.61
C VAL A 932 25.65 91.96 35.21
N ILE A 933 24.40 91.50 34.94
CA ILE A 933 23.05 91.39 35.61
C ILE A 933 22.38 90.00 35.28
N GLU A 934 21.09 89.60 35.35
CA GLU A 934 19.71 90.16 35.57
C GLU A 934 18.68 89.07 36.08
N GLU A 935 17.36 89.35 36.09
CA GLU A 935 16.19 88.52 36.60
C GLU A 935 14.93 88.76 35.68
N PRO A 936 13.64 88.40 35.99
CA PRO A 936 12.96 87.15 36.43
C PRO A 936 11.69 86.82 35.54
N GLU A 937 10.81 85.86 35.94
CA GLU A 937 9.31 85.98 35.98
C GLU A 937 8.60 84.68 36.50
N GLU A 938 7.28 84.74 36.82
CA GLU A 938 6.56 83.76 37.68
C GLU A 938 5.17 83.23 37.09
N PRO A 939 4.01 83.03 37.79
CA PRO A 939 3.24 81.76 37.70
C PRO A 939 1.75 81.85 37.23
N GLU A 940 1.00 80.72 37.27
CA GLU A 940 -0.48 80.64 37.51
C GLU A 940 -0.98 79.17 37.77
N ASP A 941 -1.39 78.82 39.01
CA ASP A 941 -2.78 78.66 39.52
C ASP A 941 -3.92 78.09 38.61
N LEU A 942 -5.03 77.44 39.05
CA LEU A 942 -5.63 77.09 40.38
C LEU A 942 -6.71 75.96 40.24
N ASP A 943 -7.18 75.43 41.39
CA ASP A 943 -8.46 74.74 41.76
C ASP A 943 -9.07 73.57 40.91
N GLU A 944 -9.70 72.49 41.42
CA GLU A 944 -10.51 72.08 42.61
C GLU A 944 -12.03 71.91 42.30
N ILE A 945 -12.68 70.85 42.84
CA ILE A 945 -14.12 70.71 43.25
C ILE A 945 -14.47 69.23 43.60
N GLU A 946 -15.46 69.04 44.49
CA GLU A 946 -15.80 67.78 45.19
C GLU A 946 -16.90 66.87 44.56
N VAL A 947 -16.79 65.57 44.86
CA VAL A 947 -17.80 64.58 45.34
C VAL A 947 -19.29 64.67 44.92
N ASP A 948 -19.86 63.51 44.52
CA ASP A 948 -21.24 63.11 44.85
C ASP A 948 -21.32 61.57 45.11
N VAL A 949 -22.44 61.04 45.63
CA VAL A 949 -22.46 59.85 46.52
C VAL A 949 -23.52 58.76 46.18
N ASP A 950 -23.07 57.49 46.17
CA ASP A 950 -23.86 56.22 46.30
C ASP A 950 -24.98 55.88 45.27
N PRO A 951 -25.55 54.65 45.28
CA PRO A 951 -24.91 53.33 45.30
C PRO A 951 -25.51 52.38 44.22
N VAL A 952 -25.20 51.07 44.23
CA VAL A 952 -26.11 49.90 44.04
C VAL A 952 -25.36 48.60 43.65
N GLU A 953 -25.65 47.51 44.37
CA GLU A 953 -25.29 46.10 44.08
C GLU A 953 -26.17 45.50 42.94
N PRO A 954 -25.81 44.39 42.23
CA PRO A 954 -25.32 43.15 42.84
C PRO A 954 -24.38 42.25 41.98
N SER A 955 -24.20 41.00 42.43
CA SER A 955 -23.85 39.75 41.72
C SER A 955 -23.60 39.78 40.19
N GLY A 956 -22.64 39.04 39.63
CA GLY A 956 -21.77 38.02 40.24
C GLY A 956 -21.77 36.69 39.47
N GLU A 957 -20.70 36.45 38.72
CA GLU A 957 -20.17 35.14 38.29
C GLU A 957 -18.64 35.28 38.09
#